data_AF-A0A9D6CTZ9-F1
#
_entry.id   AF-A0A9D6CTZ9-F1
#
_cell.length_a   1.000
_cell.length_b   1.000
_cell.length_c   1.000
_cell.angle_alpha   90.00
_cell.angle_beta   90.00
_cell.angle_gamma   90.00
#
_symmetry.space_group_name_H-M   'P 1'
#
loop_
_entity.id
_entity.type
_entity.pdbx_description
1 polymer ?
#
loop_
_entity_poly.entity_id
_entity_poly.type
_entity_poly.pdbx_seq_one_letter_code
_entity_poly.pdbx_strand_id
1 'polypeptide(L)'
;MSKLAPALPASALLLLGLAAALSAPAQPILSGTDALELEGDPAAQMVEGIHRYLDRATAASVAGRERFWHRDFSSEQAYQASVEPNRRRLATLLGVVDPRVSTPAFELVATSEQSAEIAAGEGYRVLAVRWETLPGVFGEGLLLQPDAPPVARIVALPDASWSPEALAGLSGEAPAAAQFARRLAENGCQVVIPTLIDRTARWTSLEGVRRTNLPHREFLFRLSYELGRHLIGYEVQKVLAAVDRFEASNRAQGARPIGVVGYGEGGLLALYAAALDRRIETAAVSGYFQAREGLWRETIDRNVWSFLREFGDAEVAGLIAPRTLLIEASEGPRVDGPPPAEKPVQDFAASGRLTSPPPASVRSEVARAKAFYARLAADDRLRLLEGGPLPGGDAVLRALIGRPELRPSGAAPRSLSPSPDADGRLRRQFDQLVAFNQTLVRDSPLRRAEYWADADASTQATWAATTKPYRERIWRELIGRLPDPDREPNPRTRRVYDHPDFQGYEVVLDVWDDVFASGTLLVPKNLRPGERRPVVVAQHGLEGRPKDLVDPDVDHPAYHHFGASLAQQGFIVYAPQNPYIGLDRFRQIQRKAHPLQVSLFSFILGQHQQTLAWLETLPFVDPDRIGFYGLSYGGKTAVRVPPLLEKYALSICSGDFNEWVWKNTSVTDRYSYLFTQEYDMLEFNLANVANYAELAGLMAPRPFMVERGHSDGVAADEWVAYEFAKVRRLYDKLGLGDRTEIEFFNGPHEIHGEGTFLFLQRLLSDK
;
A
#
# COMPACT_ATOMS: atom_id res chain seq x y z
N MET A 1 55.96 40.20 -62.61
CA MET A 1 56.58 39.98 -63.93
C MET A 1 56.17 38.59 -64.41
N SER A 2 55.48 38.55 -65.56
CA SER A 2 55.36 37.46 -66.55
C SER A 2 54.92 36.06 -66.08
N LYS A 3 54.03 35.32 -66.74
CA LYS A 3 53.11 35.50 -67.87
C LYS A 3 52.43 34.11 -68.08
N LEU A 4 51.21 34.13 -68.64
CA LEU A 4 50.61 33.15 -69.57
C LEU A 4 50.18 31.74 -69.09
N ALA A 5 48.86 31.53 -69.20
CA ALA A 5 48.14 30.26 -69.43
C ALA A 5 48.26 29.82 -70.92
N PRO A 6 47.48 28.86 -71.50
CA PRO A 6 46.54 27.83 -70.96
C PRO A 6 46.66 26.43 -71.67
N ALA A 7 45.86 25.42 -71.26
CA ALA A 7 45.06 24.53 -72.15
C ALA A 7 44.46 23.30 -71.39
N LEU A 8 43.14 23.13 -71.50
CA LEU A 8 42.33 21.89 -71.34
C LEU A 8 42.27 21.16 -72.72
N PRO A 9 41.77 19.89 -72.91
CA PRO A 9 40.73 19.21 -72.12
C PRO A 9 40.77 17.66 -71.99
N ALA A 10 39.84 17.15 -71.17
CA ALA A 10 39.05 15.90 -71.27
C ALA A 10 39.74 14.51 -71.39
N SER A 11 39.51 13.64 -70.41
CA SER A 11 38.60 12.48 -70.55
C SER A 11 38.55 11.61 -69.29
N ALA A 12 37.32 11.29 -68.89
CA ALA A 12 36.80 10.17 -68.09
C ALA A 12 37.78 9.21 -67.39
N LEU A 13 37.62 9.09 -66.07
CA LEU A 13 37.79 7.81 -65.36
C LEU A 13 36.82 7.73 -64.18
N LEU A 14 35.93 6.75 -64.30
CA LEU A 14 34.99 6.26 -63.30
C LEU A 14 35.74 5.61 -62.12
N LEU A 15 35.23 5.87 -60.91
CA LEU A 15 35.06 4.95 -59.77
C LEU A 15 36.24 4.08 -59.30
N LEU A 16 36.76 4.41 -58.11
CA LEU A 16 36.94 3.47 -56.99
C LEU A 16 37.40 4.24 -55.72
N GLY A 17 36.47 4.97 -55.12
CA GLY A 17 36.60 5.45 -53.75
C GLY A 17 36.03 4.40 -52.80
N LEU A 18 36.88 3.50 -52.31
CA LEU A 18 36.53 2.55 -51.25
C LEU A 18 36.29 3.35 -49.95
N ALA A 19 35.05 3.75 -49.69
CA ALA A 19 34.64 4.16 -48.36
C ALA A 19 34.48 2.87 -47.53
N ALA A 20 35.56 2.40 -46.94
CA ALA A 20 35.50 1.39 -45.88
C ALA A 20 34.84 2.05 -44.66
N ALA A 21 33.51 2.01 -44.62
CA ALA A 21 32.78 2.14 -43.37
C ALA A 21 33.25 0.96 -42.51
N LEU A 22 34.04 1.24 -41.47
CA LEU A 22 34.34 0.31 -40.40
C LEU A 22 33.01 -0.01 -39.71
N SER A 23 32.26 -0.96 -40.25
CA SER A 23 31.18 -1.63 -39.53
C SER A 23 31.80 -2.31 -38.34
N ALA A 24 31.53 -1.82 -37.14
CA ALA A 24 31.82 -2.54 -35.91
C ALA A 24 31.31 -3.99 -36.06
N PRO A 25 32.05 -5.01 -35.61
CA PRO A 25 31.58 -6.39 -35.71
C PRO A 25 30.21 -6.47 -35.02
N ALA A 26 29.22 -7.02 -35.73
CA ALA A 26 27.88 -7.23 -35.18
C ALA A 26 28.01 -8.05 -33.87
N GLN A 27 27.47 -7.53 -32.76
CA GLN A 27 27.51 -8.23 -31.49
C GLN A 27 26.83 -9.60 -31.66
N PRO A 28 27.41 -10.71 -31.17
CA PRO A 28 26.77 -12.01 -31.24
C PRO A 28 25.44 -12.01 -30.48
N ILE A 29 24.40 -12.60 -31.07
CA ILE A 29 23.04 -12.70 -30.51
C ILE A 29 22.64 -14.17 -30.37
N LEU A 30 21.65 -14.45 -29.53
CA LEU A 30 21.05 -15.77 -29.43
C LEU A 30 20.27 -16.09 -30.72
N SER A 31 20.40 -17.31 -31.23
CA SER A 31 19.67 -17.75 -32.42
C SER A 31 18.16 -17.58 -32.24
N GLY A 32 17.50 -16.96 -33.24
CA GLY A 32 16.06 -16.71 -33.20
C GLY A 32 15.64 -15.45 -32.42
N THR A 33 16.58 -14.54 -32.15
CA THR A 33 16.33 -13.25 -31.49
C THR A 33 16.87 -12.10 -32.34
N ASP A 34 16.38 -10.89 -32.08
CA ASP A 34 16.92 -9.66 -32.68
C ASP A 34 18.08 -9.10 -31.84
N ALA A 35 18.85 -8.16 -32.39
CA ALA A 35 19.93 -7.50 -31.65
C ALA A 35 19.37 -6.55 -30.56
N LEU A 36 19.95 -6.61 -29.37
CA LEU A 36 19.62 -5.67 -28.29
C LEU A 36 20.36 -4.34 -28.46
N GLU A 37 19.64 -3.33 -28.93
CA GLU A 37 20.14 -1.96 -29.12
C GLU A 37 19.85 -1.03 -27.93
N LEU A 38 19.31 -1.56 -26.82
CA LEU A 38 18.96 -0.76 -25.65
C LEU A 38 20.23 -0.16 -25.00
N GLU A 39 20.29 1.16 -24.96
CA GLU A 39 21.34 1.94 -24.30
C GLU A 39 20.94 2.30 -22.86
N GLY A 40 21.91 2.63 -22.01
CA GLY A 40 21.68 3.01 -20.61
C GLY A 40 21.44 1.81 -19.68
N ASP A 41 20.83 2.05 -18.52
CA ASP A 41 20.54 1.02 -17.51
C ASP A 41 19.12 0.46 -17.71
N PRO A 42 18.95 -0.79 -18.16
CA PRO A 42 17.63 -1.38 -18.36
C PRO A 42 16.82 -1.50 -17.06
N ALA A 43 17.46 -1.68 -15.91
CA ALA A 43 16.76 -1.82 -14.63
C ALA A 43 16.10 -0.50 -14.21
N ALA A 44 16.79 0.62 -14.38
CA ALA A 44 16.23 1.95 -14.13
C ALA A 44 15.11 2.27 -15.13
N GLN A 45 15.29 1.92 -16.41
CA GLN A 45 14.26 2.12 -17.44
C GLN A 45 12.99 1.29 -17.18
N MET A 46 13.13 0.09 -16.64
CA MET A 46 12.01 -0.76 -16.22
C MET A 46 11.18 -0.09 -15.12
N VAL A 47 11.83 0.47 -14.10
CA VAL A 47 11.16 1.24 -13.02
C VAL A 47 10.40 2.43 -13.60
N GLU A 48 11.02 3.21 -14.51
CA GLU A 48 10.37 4.35 -15.15
C GLU A 48 9.21 3.94 -16.08
N GLY A 49 9.33 2.79 -16.76
CA GLY A 49 8.26 2.21 -17.56
C GLY A 49 7.01 1.91 -16.74
N ILE A 50 7.19 1.28 -15.58
CA ILE A 50 6.10 1.01 -14.63
C ILE A 50 5.49 2.32 -14.09
N HIS A 51 6.29 3.35 -13.81
CA HIS A 51 5.77 4.67 -13.44
C HIS A 51 4.87 5.26 -14.52
N ARG A 52 5.27 5.21 -15.80
CA ARG A 52 4.45 5.69 -16.93
C ARG A 52 3.16 4.89 -17.09
N TYR A 53 3.22 3.57 -16.92
CA TYR A 53 2.03 2.72 -16.90
C TYR A 53 1.04 3.17 -15.83
N LEU A 54 1.52 3.33 -14.59
CA LEU A 54 0.69 3.70 -13.44
C LEU A 54 0.11 5.12 -13.57
N ASP A 55 0.84 6.06 -14.15
CA ASP A 55 0.33 7.40 -14.43
C ASP A 55 -0.84 7.37 -15.43
N ARG A 56 -0.74 6.58 -16.50
CA ARG A 56 -1.86 6.37 -17.44
C ARG A 56 -3.03 5.65 -16.79
N ALA A 57 -2.77 4.57 -16.04
CA ALA A 57 -3.81 3.79 -15.39
C ALA A 57 -4.59 4.64 -14.35
N THR A 58 -3.88 5.50 -13.64
CA THR A 58 -4.47 6.48 -12.71
C THR A 58 -5.37 7.48 -13.44
N ALA A 59 -4.89 8.07 -14.53
CA ALA A 59 -5.69 9.00 -15.32
C ALA A 59 -6.95 8.33 -15.92
N ALA A 60 -6.82 7.10 -16.41
CA ALA A 60 -7.92 6.32 -16.95
C ALA A 60 -8.93 5.87 -15.86
N SER A 61 -8.50 5.78 -14.60
CA SER A 61 -9.33 5.28 -13.51
C SER A 61 -10.60 6.10 -13.33
N VAL A 62 -10.54 7.42 -13.53
CA VAL A 62 -11.68 8.35 -13.39
C VAL A 62 -12.87 7.93 -14.26
N ALA A 63 -12.63 7.70 -15.55
CA ALA A 63 -13.66 7.24 -16.49
C ALA A 63 -14.09 5.79 -16.20
N GLY A 64 -13.18 4.99 -15.66
CA GLY A 64 -13.42 3.59 -15.31
C GLY A 64 -14.21 3.38 -14.01
N ARG A 65 -14.43 4.41 -13.17
CA ARG A 65 -15.15 4.24 -11.89
C ARG A 65 -16.59 3.80 -12.10
N GLU A 66 -17.31 4.37 -13.06
CA GLU A 66 -18.75 4.18 -13.24
C GLU A 66 -19.17 2.70 -13.40
N ARG A 67 -18.28 1.85 -13.92
CA ARG A 67 -18.56 0.40 -14.05
C ARG A 67 -18.77 -0.33 -12.72
N PHE A 68 -18.33 0.27 -11.61
CA PHE A 68 -18.50 -0.27 -10.25
C PHE A 68 -19.73 0.33 -9.55
N TRP A 69 -20.52 1.16 -10.23
CA TRP A 69 -21.66 1.85 -9.66
C TRP A 69 -22.94 1.50 -10.42
N HIS A 70 -23.96 1.04 -9.70
CA HIS A 70 -25.27 0.70 -10.26
C HIS A 70 -26.35 1.66 -9.75
N ARG A 71 -26.10 2.96 -9.87
CA ARG A 71 -26.92 4.00 -9.24
C ARG A 71 -28.34 4.06 -9.82
N ASP A 72 -29.32 3.91 -8.95
CA ASP A 72 -30.73 4.10 -9.27
C ASP A 72 -31.20 5.49 -8.79
N PHE A 73 -31.53 6.37 -9.73
CA PHE A 73 -31.96 7.74 -9.42
C PHE A 73 -33.49 7.91 -9.40
N SER A 74 -34.27 6.81 -9.43
CA SER A 74 -35.73 6.86 -9.47
C SER A 74 -36.37 7.43 -8.19
N SER A 75 -35.69 7.30 -7.05
CA SER A 75 -36.08 7.88 -5.76
C SER A 75 -34.89 7.94 -4.81
N GLU A 76 -34.99 8.73 -3.74
CA GLU A 76 -33.96 8.74 -2.68
C GLU A 76 -33.75 7.34 -2.08
N GLN A 77 -34.82 6.60 -1.81
CA GLN A 77 -34.73 5.25 -1.23
C GLN A 77 -34.03 4.27 -2.20
N ALA A 78 -34.40 4.30 -3.48
CA ALA A 78 -33.78 3.46 -4.50
C ALA A 78 -32.30 3.79 -4.67
N TYR A 79 -31.95 5.09 -4.66
CA TYR A 79 -30.57 5.54 -4.71
C TYR A 79 -29.76 5.00 -3.55
N GLN A 80 -30.24 5.18 -2.31
CA GLN A 80 -29.56 4.67 -1.12
C GLN A 80 -29.36 3.16 -1.16
N ALA A 81 -30.37 2.40 -1.60
CA ALA A 81 -30.26 0.95 -1.74
C ALA A 81 -29.23 0.56 -2.81
N SER A 82 -29.20 1.28 -3.92
CA SER A 82 -28.31 0.99 -5.06
C SER A 82 -26.83 1.25 -4.78
N VAL A 83 -26.51 2.23 -3.91
CA VAL A 83 -25.12 2.59 -3.55
C VAL A 83 -24.63 1.94 -2.26
N GLU A 84 -25.50 1.18 -1.58
CA GLU A 84 -25.14 0.48 -0.34
C GLU A 84 -23.97 -0.50 -0.51
N PRO A 85 -23.83 -1.27 -1.62
CA PRO A 85 -22.64 -2.07 -1.87
C PRO A 85 -21.36 -1.22 -1.93
N ASN A 86 -21.39 -0.05 -2.56
CA ASN A 86 -20.26 0.87 -2.62
C ASN A 86 -19.92 1.44 -1.23
N ARG A 87 -20.92 1.69 -0.39
CA ARG A 87 -20.72 2.11 1.01
C ARG A 87 -19.99 1.05 1.83
N ARG A 88 -20.40 -0.21 1.71
CA ARG A 88 -19.73 -1.35 2.37
C ARG A 88 -18.31 -1.53 1.84
N ARG A 89 -18.13 -1.39 0.53
CA ARG A 89 -16.81 -1.46 -0.09
C ARG A 89 -15.88 -0.38 0.46
N LEU A 90 -16.34 0.88 0.53
CA LEU A 90 -15.58 1.96 1.17
C LEU A 90 -15.24 1.64 2.63
N ALA A 91 -16.20 1.12 3.41
CA ALA A 91 -15.96 0.71 4.79
C ALA A 91 -14.86 -0.37 4.88
N THR A 92 -14.87 -1.37 4.01
CA THR A 92 -13.82 -2.41 3.94
C THR A 92 -12.46 -1.81 3.59
N LEU A 93 -12.36 -0.95 2.57
CA LEU A 93 -11.09 -0.35 2.15
C LEU A 93 -10.49 0.54 3.24
N LEU A 94 -11.33 1.21 4.03
CA LEU A 94 -10.90 2.03 5.16
C LEU A 94 -10.65 1.21 6.43
N GLY A 95 -10.99 -0.09 6.47
CA GLY A 95 -10.86 -0.90 7.69
C GLY A 95 -11.95 -0.69 8.74
N VAL A 96 -13.09 -0.11 8.38
CA VAL A 96 -14.27 0.04 9.24
C VAL A 96 -15.06 -1.27 9.25
N VAL A 97 -14.42 -2.34 9.71
CA VAL A 97 -14.94 -3.71 9.66
C VAL A 97 -15.19 -4.31 11.05
N ASP A 98 -14.55 -3.74 12.08
CA ASP A 98 -14.68 -4.19 13.45
C ASP A 98 -16.00 -3.69 14.07
N PRO A 99 -16.74 -4.54 14.81
CA PRO A 99 -17.96 -4.12 15.48
C PRO A 99 -17.62 -3.13 16.61
N ARG A 100 -18.30 -1.99 16.63
CA ARG A 100 -18.22 -1.05 17.76
C ARG A 100 -18.90 -1.64 19.00
N VAL A 101 -18.52 -1.14 20.17
CA VAL A 101 -19.21 -1.46 21.43
C VAL A 101 -20.68 -1.01 21.36
N SER A 102 -21.59 -1.77 21.97
CA SER A 102 -23.03 -1.60 21.79
C SER A 102 -23.63 -0.40 22.55
N THR A 103 -22.98 0.06 23.61
CA THR A 103 -23.46 1.15 24.47
C THR A 103 -22.37 2.17 24.76
N PRO A 104 -21.88 2.93 23.77
CA PRO A 104 -20.88 3.95 24.03
C PRO A 104 -21.47 5.02 24.95
N ALA A 105 -20.73 5.39 25.99
CA ALA A 105 -21.04 6.47 26.92
C ALA A 105 -19.90 7.50 26.88
N PHE A 106 -20.24 8.79 27.02
CA PHE A 106 -19.23 9.79 27.34
C PHE A 106 -18.90 9.67 28.83
N GLU A 107 -17.77 9.05 29.12
CA GLU A 107 -17.18 8.97 30.45
C GLU A 107 -16.46 10.28 30.75
N LEU A 108 -16.75 10.86 31.93
CA LEU A 108 -16.05 12.05 32.41
C LEU A 108 -14.64 11.67 32.86
N VAL A 109 -13.63 12.34 32.32
CA VAL A 109 -12.23 12.13 32.70
C VAL A 109 -11.89 13.07 33.85
N ALA A 110 -11.82 12.51 35.07
CA ALA A 110 -11.49 13.24 36.29
C ALA A 110 -10.54 12.43 37.17
N THR A 111 -9.84 13.10 38.09
CA THR A 111 -9.09 12.48 39.19
C THR A 111 -9.62 13.03 40.52
N SER A 112 -9.08 12.55 41.65
CA SER A 112 -9.35 13.16 42.96
C SER A 112 -8.89 14.61 43.07
N GLU A 113 -8.02 15.06 42.17
CA GLU A 113 -7.39 16.39 42.18
C GLU A 113 -7.86 17.28 41.02
N GLN A 114 -8.41 16.68 39.96
CA GLN A 114 -8.79 17.38 38.73
C GLN A 114 -10.22 17.07 38.33
N SER A 115 -11.04 18.12 38.19
CA SER A 115 -12.41 18.03 37.70
C SER A 115 -12.45 17.69 36.20
N ALA A 116 -13.47 16.93 35.79
CA ALA A 116 -13.77 16.75 34.37
C ALA A 116 -14.30 18.03 33.72
N GLU A 117 -14.86 18.97 34.49
CA GLU A 117 -15.22 20.30 33.98
C GLU A 117 -14.01 21.21 34.04
N ILE A 118 -13.47 21.54 32.85
CA ILE A 118 -12.16 22.18 32.71
C ILE A 118 -12.27 23.67 32.36
N ALA A 119 -13.38 24.07 31.75
CA ALA A 119 -13.64 25.46 31.39
C ALA A 119 -15.13 25.74 31.23
N ALA A 120 -15.50 27.02 31.25
CA ALA A 120 -16.86 27.48 30.98
C ALA A 120 -16.84 28.64 29.98
N GLY A 121 -17.70 28.57 28.96
CA GLY A 121 -17.98 29.65 28.03
C GLY A 121 -19.34 30.28 28.29
N GLU A 122 -19.76 31.19 27.41
CA GLU A 122 -21.07 31.82 27.51
C GLU A 122 -22.18 30.84 27.09
N GLY A 123 -22.86 30.26 28.08
CA GLY A 123 -24.01 29.35 27.89
C GLY A 123 -23.66 27.88 27.63
N TYR A 124 -22.41 27.48 27.91
CA TYR A 124 -21.94 26.10 27.82
C TYR A 124 -20.74 25.84 28.73
N ARG A 125 -20.55 24.57 29.11
CA ARG A 125 -19.40 24.06 29.85
C ARG A 125 -18.54 23.14 28.99
N VAL A 126 -17.24 23.07 29.29
CA VAL A 126 -16.27 22.22 28.60
C VAL A 126 -15.89 21.06 29.52
N LEU A 127 -16.20 19.85 29.08
CA LEU A 127 -15.96 18.61 29.82
C LEU A 127 -14.87 17.78 29.14
N ALA A 128 -13.89 17.30 29.89
CA ALA A 128 -12.98 16.26 29.44
C ALA A 128 -13.70 14.91 29.40
N VAL A 129 -13.72 14.26 28.24
CA VAL A 129 -14.46 13.01 28.03
C VAL A 129 -13.67 11.96 27.27
N ARG A 130 -14.02 10.70 27.50
CA ARG A 130 -13.67 9.57 26.63
C ARG A 130 -14.89 8.69 26.37
N TRP A 131 -14.85 7.91 25.30
CA TRP A 131 -15.91 6.94 24.98
C TRP A 131 -15.30 5.71 24.32
N GLU A 132 -15.66 4.53 24.81
CA GLU A 132 -15.18 3.29 24.19
C GLU A 132 -15.76 3.15 22.78
N THR A 133 -14.89 2.80 21.83
CA THR A 133 -15.20 2.72 20.39
C THR A 133 -15.13 1.27 19.93
N LEU A 134 -13.97 0.64 20.11
CA LEU A 134 -13.74 -0.79 19.93
C LEU A 134 -13.30 -1.35 21.29
N PRO A 135 -13.34 -2.68 21.53
CA PRO A 135 -12.86 -3.26 22.78
C PRO A 135 -11.45 -2.77 23.13
N GLY A 136 -11.33 -2.00 24.23
CA GLY A 136 -10.06 -1.42 24.68
C GLY A 136 -9.54 -0.20 23.91
N VAL A 137 -10.24 0.27 22.88
CA VAL A 137 -9.91 1.48 22.11
C VAL A 137 -10.96 2.56 22.37
N PHE A 138 -10.51 3.71 22.86
CA PHE A 138 -11.38 4.83 23.18
C PHE A 138 -11.20 5.95 22.15
N GLY A 139 -12.26 6.71 21.89
CA GLY A 139 -12.12 8.11 21.52
C GLY A 139 -11.96 8.94 22.79
N GLU A 140 -11.10 9.96 22.75
CA GLU A 140 -10.86 10.83 23.91
C GLU A 140 -10.69 12.28 23.46
N GLY A 141 -11.23 13.24 24.21
CA GLY A 141 -11.18 14.66 23.86
C GLY A 141 -12.10 15.52 24.73
N LEU A 142 -12.77 16.50 24.13
CA LEU A 142 -13.61 17.47 24.84
C LEU A 142 -15.07 17.40 24.41
N LEU A 143 -15.99 17.58 25.35
CA LEU A 143 -17.42 17.77 25.13
C LEU A 143 -17.81 19.17 25.58
N LEU A 144 -18.21 20.01 24.62
CA LEU A 144 -18.81 21.32 24.88
C LEU A 144 -20.31 21.11 25.02
N GLN A 145 -20.78 21.17 26.27
CA GLN A 145 -22.14 20.90 26.67
C GLN A 145 -22.90 22.21 26.90
N PRO A 146 -23.93 22.54 26.10
CA PRO A 146 -24.76 23.71 26.35
C PRO A 146 -25.57 23.54 27.64
N ASP A 147 -25.83 24.66 28.31
CA ASP A 147 -26.64 24.71 29.55
C ASP A 147 -28.13 24.48 29.26
N ALA A 148 -28.57 24.87 28.07
CA ALA A 148 -29.90 24.60 27.54
C ALA A 148 -29.92 23.31 26.70
N PRO A 149 -31.11 22.70 26.46
CA PRO A 149 -31.23 21.58 25.53
C PRO A 149 -30.58 21.89 24.17
N PRO A 150 -29.72 21.01 23.64
CA PRO A 150 -28.94 21.32 22.45
C PRO A 150 -29.81 21.49 21.22
N VAL A 151 -29.44 22.41 20.33
CA VAL A 151 -30.16 22.60 19.06
C VAL A 151 -29.69 21.65 17.97
N ALA A 152 -28.44 21.19 18.05
CA ALA A 152 -27.83 20.17 17.21
C ALA A 152 -26.73 19.45 18.01
N ARG A 153 -26.36 18.25 17.56
CA ARG A 153 -25.26 17.44 18.11
C ARG A 153 -24.18 17.28 17.06
N ILE A 154 -22.99 17.80 17.32
CA ILE A 154 -21.93 17.93 16.32
C ILE A 154 -20.68 17.19 16.75
N VAL A 155 -20.08 16.42 15.85
CA VAL A 155 -18.69 15.99 15.98
C VAL A 155 -17.82 17.01 15.22
N ALA A 156 -16.93 17.70 15.92
CA ALA A 156 -16.05 18.71 15.36
C ALA A 156 -14.62 18.19 15.30
N LEU A 157 -14.05 18.04 14.11
CA LEU A 157 -12.82 17.31 13.85
C LEU A 157 -11.67 18.26 13.48
N PRO A 158 -10.61 18.36 14.32
CA PRO A 158 -9.44 19.20 14.01
C PRO A 158 -8.61 18.61 12.87
N ASP A 159 -7.62 19.37 12.37
CA ASP A 159 -6.48 18.73 11.70
C ASP A 159 -5.68 17.92 12.74
N ALA A 160 -4.93 16.91 12.29
CA ALA A 160 -4.08 16.11 13.17
C ALA A 160 -2.95 16.91 13.86
N SER A 161 -2.69 18.16 13.49
CA SER A 161 -1.77 19.06 14.21
C SER A 161 -2.44 19.93 15.28
N TRP A 162 -3.76 19.86 15.44
CA TRP A 162 -4.51 20.70 16.40
C TRP A 162 -5.14 19.86 17.50
N SER A 163 -4.93 20.27 18.74
CA SER A 163 -5.58 19.67 19.90
C SER A 163 -7.09 19.97 19.95
N PRO A 164 -7.88 19.16 20.68
CA PRO A 164 -9.26 19.53 21.03
C PRO A 164 -9.38 20.90 21.70
N GLU A 165 -8.42 21.25 22.56
CA GLU A 165 -8.32 22.52 23.26
C GLU A 165 -8.19 23.69 22.28
N ALA A 166 -7.47 23.50 21.17
CA ALA A 166 -7.33 24.50 20.12
C ALA A 166 -8.68 24.89 19.50
N LEU A 167 -9.50 23.91 19.10
CA LEU A 167 -10.83 24.17 18.55
C LEU A 167 -11.84 24.69 19.57
N ALA A 168 -11.63 24.38 20.85
CA ALA A 168 -12.42 24.91 21.97
C ALA A 168 -12.02 26.35 22.35
N GLY A 169 -10.89 26.86 21.84
CA GLY A 169 -10.35 28.18 22.19
C GLY A 169 -9.66 28.25 23.55
N LEU A 170 -9.13 27.11 24.02
CA LEU A 170 -8.38 26.98 25.27
C LEU A 170 -6.85 26.96 25.04
N SER A 171 -6.40 26.84 23.79
CA SER A 171 -4.98 26.95 23.41
C SER A 171 -4.80 27.89 22.21
N GLY A 172 -3.54 28.26 21.94
CA GLY A 172 -3.16 29.16 20.84
C GLY A 172 -2.83 28.45 19.51
N GLU A 173 -3.03 27.12 19.41
CA GLU A 173 -2.65 26.34 18.22
C GLU A 173 -3.52 26.66 16.99
N ALA A 174 -4.79 27.02 17.21
CA ALA A 174 -5.74 27.38 16.16
C ALA A 174 -6.12 28.87 16.26
N PRO A 175 -6.13 29.61 15.13
CA PRO A 175 -6.62 31.00 15.11
C PRO A 175 -8.06 31.12 15.62
N ALA A 176 -8.41 32.23 16.26
CA ALA A 176 -9.75 32.43 16.83
C ALA A 176 -10.89 32.24 15.81
N ALA A 177 -10.69 32.68 14.56
CA ALA A 177 -11.65 32.51 13.48
C ALA A 177 -11.84 31.04 13.03
N ALA A 178 -10.89 30.15 13.36
CA ALA A 178 -10.93 28.73 13.04
C ALA A 178 -11.44 27.86 14.20
N GLN A 179 -11.84 28.45 15.34
CA GLN A 179 -12.36 27.75 16.52
C GLN A 179 -13.84 27.34 16.33
N PHE A 180 -14.13 26.59 15.27
CA PHE A 180 -15.51 26.27 14.88
C PHE A 180 -16.28 25.46 15.93
N ALA A 181 -15.60 24.61 16.72
CA ALA A 181 -16.25 23.86 17.79
C ALA A 181 -16.79 24.80 18.89
N ARG A 182 -15.97 25.78 19.30
CA ARG A 182 -16.37 26.84 20.21
C ARG A 182 -17.54 27.66 19.65
N ARG A 183 -17.47 28.09 18.39
CA ARG A 183 -18.53 28.87 17.74
C ARG A 183 -19.86 28.12 17.65
N LEU A 184 -19.82 26.81 17.42
CA LEU A 184 -21.02 25.96 17.42
C LEU A 184 -21.63 25.83 18.82
N ALA A 185 -20.81 25.70 19.86
CA ALA A 185 -21.26 25.66 21.25
C ALA A 185 -21.90 26.99 21.70
N GLU A 186 -21.30 28.14 21.36
CA GLU A 186 -21.87 29.48 21.59
C GLU A 186 -23.26 29.63 20.95
N ASN A 187 -23.53 28.90 19.87
CA ASN A 187 -24.81 28.86 19.17
C ASN A 187 -25.79 27.77 19.69
N GLY A 188 -25.46 27.11 20.80
CA GLY A 188 -26.32 26.15 21.50
C GLY A 188 -26.20 24.70 21.02
N CYS A 189 -25.14 24.36 20.29
CA CYS A 189 -24.88 22.98 19.89
C CYS A 189 -24.18 22.21 21.01
N GLN A 190 -24.48 20.92 21.15
CA GLN A 190 -23.63 19.99 21.89
C GLN A 190 -22.52 19.53 20.94
N VAL A 191 -21.26 19.77 21.29
CA VAL A 191 -20.12 19.51 20.39
C VAL A 191 -19.12 18.59 21.05
N VAL A 192 -18.76 17.49 20.40
CA VAL A 192 -17.63 16.65 20.82
C VAL A 192 -16.45 16.83 19.88
N ILE A 193 -15.26 16.98 20.44
CA ILE A 193 -14.00 17.22 19.74
C ILE A 193 -13.04 16.08 20.08
N PRO A 194 -12.86 15.07 19.21
CA PRO A 194 -11.91 13.99 19.44
C PRO A 194 -10.47 14.43 19.25
N THR A 195 -9.56 13.80 19.98
CA THR A 195 -8.12 13.83 19.71
C THR A 195 -7.84 12.95 18.49
N LEU A 196 -7.13 13.49 17.51
CA LEU A 196 -6.62 12.73 16.36
C LEU A 196 -5.16 12.35 16.60
N ILE A 197 -4.69 11.28 15.95
CA ILE A 197 -3.28 10.87 16.02
C ILE A 197 -2.44 11.92 15.28
N ASP A 198 -1.45 12.50 15.98
CA ASP A 198 -0.60 13.55 15.42
C ASP A 198 0.50 13.04 14.47
N ARG A 199 1.22 13.95 13.83
CA ARG A 199 2.29 13.65 12.86
C ARG A 199 3.70 13.69 13.45
N THR A 200 3.83 13.61 14.78
CA THR A 200 5.15 13.57 15.44
C THR A 200 5.68 12.14 15.52
N ALA A 201 6.96 11.95 15.86
CA ALA A 201 7.62 10.65 15.88
C ALA A 201 8.08 10.21 17.30
N ARG A 202 7.42 10.71 18.35
CA ARG A 202 7.92 10.59 19.73
C ARG A 202 8.00 9.16 20.25
N TRP A 203 7.14 8.25 19.77
CA TRP A 203 6.98 6.91 20.33
C TRP A 203 7.14 5.78 19.29
N THR A 204 7.84 6.04 18.19
CA THR A 204 7.96 5.11 17.05
C THR A 204 9.34 4.47 16.93
N SER A 205 10.17 4.59 17.97
CA SER A 205 11.49 3.95 18.06
C SER A 205 11.44 2.67 18.88
N LEU A 206 12.28 1.69 18.54
CA LEU A 206 12.54 0.50 19.34
C LEU A 206 13.74 0.77 20.25
N GLU A 207 13.48 0.95 21.55
CA GLU A 207 14.49 1.35 22.53
C GLU A 207 15.69 0.40 22.55
N GLY A 208 16.90 0.95 22.54
CA GLY A 208 18.16 0.18 22.53
C GLY A 208 18.49 -0.53 21.21
N VAL A 209 17.58 -0.56 20.23
CA VAL A 209 17.75 -1.29 18.98
C VAL A 209 17.78 -0.35 17.77
N ARG A 210 16.74 0.46 17.59
CA ARG A 210 16.61 1.32 16.41
C ARG A 210 15.78 2.55 16.70
N ARG A 211 16.38 3.72 16.46
CA ARG A 211 15.67 5.00 16.47
C ARG A 211 15.06 5.25 15.09
N THR A 212 13.86 5.80 15.05
CA THR A 212 13.17 6.13 13.80
C THR A 212 12.59 7.55 13.85
N ASN A 213 12.30 8.11 12.68
CA ASN A 213 11.58 9.37 12.50
C ASN A 213 10.15 9.16 11.98
N LEU A 214 9.60 7.95 12.14
CA LEU A 214 8.27 7.61 11.63
C LEU A 214 7.20 8.45 12.34
N PRO A 215 6.36 9.21 11.62
CA PRO A 215 5.18 9.84 12.21
C PRO A 215 4.30 8.78 12.91
N HIS A 216 3.63 9.12 14.01
CA HIS A 216 2.68 8.23 14.67
C HIS A 216 1.60 7.73 13.70
N ARG A 217 1.15 8.59 12.78
CA ARG A 217 0.18 8.21 11.75
C ARG A 217 0.71 7.16 10.78
N GLU A 218 1.95 7.33 10.32
CA GLU A 218 2.61 6.33 9.46
C GLU A 218 2.84 5.02 10.22
N PHE A 219 3.34 5.07 11.45
CA PHE A 219 3.57 3.88 12.25
C PHE A 219 2.29 3.04 12.44
N LEU A 220 1.17 3.69 12.80
CA LEU A 220 -0.12 3.01 12.93
C LEU A 220 -0.71 2.59 11.58
N PHE A 221 -0.47 3.34 10.50
CA PHE A 221 -0.80 2.91 9.14
C PHE A 221 -0.09 1.59 8.83
N ARG A 222 1.24 1.54 8.96
CA ARG A 222 2.04 0.34 8.64
C ARG A 222 1.56 -0.88 9.43
N LEU A 223 1.34 -0.69 10.72
CA LEU A 223 0.85 -1.75 11.61
C LEU A 223 -0.54 -2.27 11.22
N SER A 224 -1.44 -1.38 10.80
CA SER A 224 -2.83 -1.73 10.49
C SER A 224 -3.06 -2.25 9.07
N TYR A 225 -2.21 -1.87 8.13
CA TYR A 225 -2.37 -2.18 6.70
C TYR A 225 -2.33 -3.69 6.42
N GLU A 226 -1.35 -4.39 7.00
CA GLU A 226 -1.21 -5.86 6.94
C GLU A 226 -2.47 -6.59 7.45
N LEU A 227 -3.17 -5.99 8.40
CA LEU A 227 -4.37 -6.53 9.02
C LEU A 227 -5.65 -6.16 8.25
N GLY A 228 -5.55 -5.46 7.12
CA GLY A 228 -6.72 -5.00 6.35
C GLY A 228 -7.47 -3.88 7.04
N ARG A 229 -6.79 -3.13 7.91
CA ARG A 229 -7.29 -1.91 8.53
C ARG A 229 -6.51 -0.70 8.05
N HIS A 230 -7.03 0.47 8.38
CA HIS A 230 -6.38 1.75 8.12
C HIS A 230 -6.59 2.66 9.32
N LEU A 231 -5.60 3.51 9.64
CA LEU A 231 -5.74 4.57 10.64
C LEU A 231 -7.00 5.43 10.43
N ILE A 232 -7.30 5.80 9.18
CA ILE A 232 -8.52 6.51 8.80
C ILE A 232 -9.76 5.78 9.32
N GLY A 233 -9.84 4.45 9.14
CA GLY A 233 -10.96 3.66 9.64
C GLY A 233 -11.08 3.68 11.15
N TYR A 234 -9.98 3.58 11.89
CA TYR A 234 -10.01 3.68 13.35
C TYR A 234 -10.52 5.05 13.82
N GLU A 235 -10.08 6.14 13.20
CA GLU A 235 -10.56 7.48 13.54
C GLU A 235 -12.02 7.69 13.11
N VAL A 236 -12.44 7.17 11.95
CA VAL A 236 -13.86 7.15 11.55
C VAL A 236 -14.70 6.35 12.55
N GLN A 237 -14.24 5.19 13.03
CA GLN A 237 -14.95 4.43 14.05
C GLN A 237 -15.16 5.25 15.34
N LYS A 238 -14.16 6.04 15.76
CA LYS A 238 -14.30 6.95 16.92
C LYS A 238 -15.38 8.00 16.70
N VAL A 239 -15.46 8.55 15.48
CA VAL A 239 -16.54 9.47 15.07
C VAL A 239 -17.89 8.77 15.11
N LEU A 240 -18.01 7.57 14.55
CA LEU A 240 -19.26 6.83 14.51
C LEU A 240 -19.72 6.36 15.90
N ALA A 241 -18.80 6.07 16.83
CA ALA A 241 -19.14 5.80 18.23
C ALA A 241 -19.71 7.05 18.94
N ALA A 242 -19.20 8.24 18.62
CA ALA A 242 -19.79 9.48 19.12
C ALA A 242 -21.19 9.72 18.52
N VAL A 243 -21.41 9.39 17.25
CA VAL A 243 -22.74 9.40 16.61
C VAL A 243 -23.68 8.39 17.28
N ASP A 244 -23.22 7.18 17.59
CA ASP A 244 -23.98 6.17 18.34
C ASP A 244 -24.43 6.72 19.69
N ARG A 245 -23.54 7.43 20.39
CA ARG A 245 -23.87 8.09 21.66
C ARG A 245 -24.90 9.21 21.50
N PHE A 246 -24.73 10.08 20.51
CA PHE A 246 -25.69 11.15 20.23
C PHE A 246 -27.06 10.62 19.85
N GLU A 247 -27.11 9.53 19.10
CA GLU A 247 -28.35 8.89 18.70
C GLU A 247 -29.04 8.20 19.89
N ALA A 248 -28.28 7.62 20.82
CA ALA A 248 -28.84 7.17 22.10
C ALA A 248 -29.43 8.34 22.91
N SER A 249 -28.77 9.51 22.93
CA SER A 249 -29.31 10.72 23.55
C SER A 249 -30.54 11.27 22.84
N ASN A 250 -30.61 11.18 21.49
CA ASN A 250 -31.80 11.55 20.71
C ASN A 250 -33.02 10.76 21.17
N ARG A 251 -32.88 9.43 21.32
CA ARG A 251 -33.96 8.55 21.79
C ARG A 251 -34.42 8.88 23.21
N ALA A 252 -33.50 9.30 24.10
CA ALA A 252 -33.81 9.56 25.50
C ALA A 252 -34.30 11.00 25.78
N GLN A 253 -33.85 11.99 25.02
CA GLN A 253 -34.00 13.41 25.36
C GLN A 253 -34.70 14.23 24.25
N GLY A 254 -35.16 13.56 23.19
CA GLY A 254 -35.73 14.18 22.01
C GLY A 254 -34.73 14.29 20.86
N ALA A 255 -35.22 14.05 19.65
CA ALA A 255 -34.45 14.04 18.42
C ALA A 255 -33.84 15.43 18.14
N ARG A 256 -32.54 15.45 17.83
CA ARG A 256 -31.79 16.63 17.37
C ARG A 256 -30.96 16.25 16.15
N PRO A 257 -30.75 17.19 15.20
CA PRO A 257 -29.89 16.94 14.06
C PRO A 257 -28.49 16.56 14.49
N ILE A 258 -27.93 15.54 13.83
CA ILE A 258 -26.53 15.14 14.00
C ILE A 258 -25.72 15.63 12.81
N GLY A 259 -24.64 16.35 13.07
CA GLY A 259 -23.73 16.85 12.04
C GLY A 259 -22.27 16.52 12.33
N VAL A 260 -21.44 16.62 11.30
CA VAL A 260 -19.98 16.51 11.42
C VAL A 260 -19.34 17.66 10.67
N VAL A 261 -18.33 18.30 11.26
CA VAL A 261 -17.52 19.33 10.61
C VAL A 261 -16.07 19.02 10.83
N GLY A 262 -15.23 19.23 9.81
CA GLY A 262 -13.80 19.03 9.98
C GLY A 262 -12.93 19.83 9.04
N TYR A 263 -11.67 19.95 9.44
CA TYR A 263 -10.61 20.66 8.73
C TYR A 263 -9.41 19.75 8.49
N GLY A 264 -8.85 19.75 7.27
CA GLY A 264 -7.68 18.94 6.92
C GLY A 264 -7.98 17.45 7.12
N GLU A 265 -7.31 16.83 8.09
CA GLU A 265 -7.51 15.42 8.43
C GLU A 265 -8.89 15.20 9.01
N GLY A 266 -9.39 16.13 9.82
CA GLY A 266 -10.78 16.15 10.24
C GLY A 266 -11.75 16.32 9.07
N GLY A 267 -11.36 17.03 8.01
CA GLY A 267 -12.16 17.18 6.79
C GLY A 267 -12.31 15.86 6.04
N LEU A 268 -11.21 15.10 5.90
CA LEU A 268 -11.21 13.73 5.40
C LEU A 268 -12.17 12.85 6.22
N LEU A 269 -12.00 12.85 7.54
CA LEU A 269 -12.80 12.03 8.44
C LEU A 269 -14.28 12.42 8.43
N ALA A 270 -14.60 13.72 8.30
CA ALA A 270 -15.97 14.21 8.19
C ALA A 270 -16.65 13.69 6.91
N LEU A 271 -15.95 13.77 5.78
CA LEU A 271 -16.43 13.25 4.50
C LEU A 271 -16.70 11.74 4.60
N TYR A 272 -15.75 10.98 5.13
CA TYR A 272 -15.85 9.52 5.18
C TYR A 272 -16.86 9.02 6.22
N ALA A 273 -16.92 9.64 7.40
CA ALA A 273 -17.94 9.30 8.40
C ALA A 273 -19.36 9.55 7.86
N ALA A 274 -19.60 10.72 7.23
CA ALA A 274 -20.89 11.02 6.60
C ALA A 274 -21.20 10.06 5.43
N ALA A 275 -20.18 9.66 4.67
CA ALA A 275 -20.32 8.67 3.61
C ALA A 275 -20.51 7.24 4.13
N LEU A 276 -20.28 6.92 5.40
CA LEU A 276 -20.53 5.58 5.94
C LEU A 276 -21.78 5.50 6.82
N ASP A 277 -22.19 6.61 7.43
CA ASP A 277 -23.33 6.63 8.36
C ASP A 277 -24.40 7.63 7.94
N ARG A 278 -25.60 7.10 7.70
CA ARG A 278 -26.75 7.88 7.21
C ARG A 278 -27.42 8.73 8.28
N ARG A 279 -27.08 8.54 9.56
CA ARG A 279 -27.60 9.36 10.67
C ARG A 279 -26.98 10.75 10.73
N ILE A 280 -25.84 10.96 10.06
CA ILE A 280 -25.22 12.28 9.92
C ILE A 280 -26.00 13.04 8.85
N GLU A 281 -26.77 14.06 9.25
CA GLU A 281 -27.67 14.81 8.36
C GLU A 281 -26.92 15.87 7.53
N THR A 282 -25.91 16.49 8.13
CA THR A 282 -25.09 17.52 7.47
C THR A 282 -23.62 17.30 7.76
N ALA A 283 -22.79 17.32 6.71
CA ALA A 283 -21.34 17.28 6.80
C ALA A 283 -20.71 18.56 6.25
N ALA A 284 -19.70 19.09 6.94
CA ALA A 284 -18.88 20.21 6.46
C ALA A 284 -17.40 19.80 6.36
N VAL A 285 -16.83 19.96 5.17
CA VAL A 285 -15.48 19.51 4.82
C VAL A 285 -14.66 20.72 4.39
N SER A 286 -13.61 21.03 5.14
CA SER A 286 -12.77 22.21 4.94
C SER A 286 -11.33 21.79 4.68
N GLY A 287 -10.66 22.40 3.70
CA GLY A 287 -9.24 22.21 3.44
C GLY A 287 -8.82 20.80 3.01
N TYR A 288 -9.75 19.97 2.51
CA TYR A 288 -9.49 18.59 2.09
C TYR A 288 -9.99 18.24 0.69
N PHE A 289 -11.26 18.54 0.37
CA PHE A 289 -11.99 18.00 -0.79
C PHE A 289 -11.39 18.39 -2.15
N GLN A 290 -11.01 17.42 -2.99
CA GLN A 290 -10.33 17.63 -4.28
C GLN A 290 -10.23 16.32 -5.09
N ALA A 291 -9.80 16.39 -6.35
CA ALA A 291 -9.47 15.21 -7.16
C ALA A 291 -8.38 14.33 -6.49
N ARG A 292 -8.54 13.00 -6.50
CA ARG A 292 -7.74 12.06 -5.68
C ARG A 292 -6.62 11.32 -6.42
N GLU A 293 -6.47 11.54 -7.71
CA GLU A 293 -5.50 10.86 -8.58
C GLU A 293 -4.04 11.11 -8.14
N GLY A 294 -3.80 12.20 -7.41
CA GLY A 294 -2.50 12.53 -6.81
C GLY A 294 -2.22 11.92 -5.43
N LEU A 295 -3.09 11.05 -4.91
CA LEU A 295 -3.04 10.54 -3.53
C LEU A 295 -1.71 9.87 -3.14
N TRP A 296 -0.99 9.28 -4.10
CA TRP A 296 0.35 8.71 -3.87
C TRP A 296 1.39 9.75 -3.41
N ARG A 297 1.18 11.05 -3.70
CA ARG A 297 2.05 12.16 -3.31
C ARG A 297 1.79 12.66 -1.89
N GLU A 298 0.63 12.33 -1.33
CA GLU A 298 0.27 12.68 0.03
C GLU A 298 1.06 11.84 1.04
N THR A 299 0.93 12.13 2.32
CA THR A 299 1.55 11.30 3.38
C THR A 299 1.05 9.86 3.30
N ILE A 300 1.86 8.90 3.73
CA ILE A 300 1.55 7.48 3.51
C ILE A 300 0.28 7.00 4.19
N ASP A 301 -0.08 7.61 5.31
CA ASP A 301 -1.32 7.39 6.06
C ASP A 301 -2.59 7.90 5.34
N ARG A 302 -2.50 8.31 4.07
CA ARG A 302 -3.66 8.56 3.20
C ARG A 302 -3.74 7.60 2.02
N ASN A 303 -2.85 6.61 1.93
CA ASN A 303 -2.81 5.67 0.81
C ASN A 303 -3.68 4.45 1.05
N VAL A 304 -4.82 4.43 0.37
CA VAL A 304 -5.87 3.44 0.57
C VAL A 304 -5.87 2.44 -0.59
N TRP A 305 -5.73 1.15 -0.28
CA TRP A 305 -5.83 0.06 -1.24
C TRP A 305 -7.12 0.14 -2.06
N SER A 306 -7.03 -0.06 -3.38
CA SER A 306 -8.16 -0.11 -4.33
C SER A 306 -9.00 1.17 -4.44
N PHE A 307 -8.67 2.26 -3.75
CA PHE A 307 -9.55 3.44 -3.67
C PHE A 307 -9.84 4.06 -5.04
N LEU A 308 -8.82 4.31 -5.87
CA LEU A 308 -8.97 4.99 -7.16
C LEU A 308 -9.66 4.16 -8.23
N ARG A 309 -9.88 2.85 -8.02
CA ARG A 309 -10.70 2.02 -8.91
C ARG A 309 -12.16 2.41 -8.90
N GLU A 310 -12.66 2.79 -7.73
CA GLU A 310 -14.10 2.95 -7.47
C GLU A 310 -14.46 4.36 -6.99
N PHE A 311 -13.51 5.07 -6.37
CA PHE A 311 -13.76 6.30 -5.64
C PHE A 311 -12.78 7.43 -6.02
N GLY A 312 -13.32 8.64 -5.99
CA GLY A 312 -12.64 9.89 -5.67
C GLY A 312 -13.52 10.65 -4.68
N ASP A 313 -13.16 11.88 -4.31
CA ASP A 313 -13.95 12.64 -3.33
C ASP A 313 -15.38 12.91 -3.85
N ALA A 314 -15.56 13.08 -5.16
CA ALA A 314 -16.88 13.21 -5.78
C ALA A 314 -17.76 11.95 -5.63
N GLU A 315 -17.18 10.77 -5.83
CA GLU A 315 -17.89 9.49 -5.64
C GLU A 315 -18.26 9.27 -4.16
N VAL A 316 -17.37 9.63 -3.24
CA VAL A 316 -17.64 9.58 -1.80
C VAL A 316 -18.75 10.56 -1.42
N ALA A 317 -18.75 11.79 -1.97
CA ALA A 317 -19.87 12.72 -1.82
C ALA A 317 -21.18 12.14 -2.38
N GLY A 318 -21.12 11.35 -3.45
CA GLY A 318 -22.25 10.59 -3.98
C GLY A 318 -22.87 9.62 -2.97
N LEU A 319 -22.12 9.09 -2.00
CA LEU A 319 -22.65 8.25 -0.91
C LEU A 319 -23.37 9.08 0.18
N ILE A 320 -23.15 10.39 0.21
CA ILE A 320 -23.80 11.31 1.14
C ILE A 320 -25.15 11.76 0.56
N ALA A 321 -25.20 11.97 -0.75
CA ALA A 321 -26.40 12.41 -1.46
C ALA A 321 -27.64 11.57 -1.11
N PRO A 322 -28.82 12.19 -0.90
CA PRO A 322 -29.11 13.61 -1.03
C PRO A 322 -28.96 14.39 0.30
N ARG A 323 -28.21 13.88 1.29
CA ARG A 323 -27.97 14.62 2.54
C ARG A 323 -27.02 15.80 2.33
N THR A 324 -27.09 16.79 3.21
CA THR A 324 -26.38 18.06 3.04
C THR A 324 -24.87 17.86 3.17
N LEU A 325 -24.13 18.32 2.15
CA LEU A 325 -22.68 18.36 2.15
C LEU A 325 -22.21 19.78 1.82
N LEU A 326 -21.43 20.34 2.74
CA LEU A 326 -20.84 21.67 2.63
C LEU A 326 -19.34 21.49 2.37
N ILE A 327 -18.87 21.99 1.24
CA ILE A 327 -17.46 22.01 0.90
C ILE A 327 -16.96 23.44 1.09
N GLU A 328 -16.11 23.66 2.08
CA GLU A 328 -15.44 24.93 2.31
C GLU A 328 -14.08 24.92 1.61
N ALA A 329 -13.91 25.80 0.62
CA ALA A 329 -12.65 25.98 -0.10
C ALA A 329 -11.67 26.85 0.72
N SER A 330 -11.30 26.37 1.90
CA SER A 330 -10.26 26.95 2.74
C SER A 330 -8.87 26.46 2.33
N GLU A 331 -7.80 27.12 2.79
CA GLU A 331 -6.46 26.55 2.73
C GLU A 331 -6.44 25.26 3.56
N GLY A 332 -5.85 24.19 3.03
CA GLY A 332 -5.62 22.94 3.74
C GLY A 332 -4.30 22.92 4.51
N PRO A 333 -4.09 21.96 5.43
CA PRO A 333 -2.86 21.84 6.18
C PRO A 333 -1.66 21.61 5.26
N ARG A 334 -0.50 22.16 5.65
CA ARG A 334 0.76 21.99 4.94
C ARG A 334 1.72 21.13 5.76
N VAL A 335 2.21 20.06 5.15
CA VAL A 335 3.23 19.17 5.71
C VAL A 335 4.27 18.98 4.62
N ASP A 336 5.48 19.52 4.79
CA ASP A 336 6.49 19.50 3.73
C ASP A 336 7.17 18.13 3.55
N GLY A 337 7.10 17.27 4.56
CA GLY A 337 7.69 15.93 4.60
C GLY A 337 7.50 15.27 5.96
N PRO A 338 8.01 14.03 6.16
CA PRO A 338 8.05 13.42 7.48
C PRO A 338 8.94 14.22 8.45
N PRO A 339 8.80 14.00 9.78
CA PRO A 339 9.73 14.55 10.76
C PRO A 339 11.19 14.31 10.37
N PRO A 340 12.08 15.30 10.51
CA PRO A 340 13.47 15.12 10.14
C PRO A 340 14.13 14.05 11.02
N ALA A 341 14.93 13.17 10.40
CA ALA A 341 15.77 12.25 11.15
C ALA A 341 16.89 12.99 11.89
N GLU A 342 17.00 12.78 13.21
CA GLU A 342 18.09 13.34 14.00
C GLU A 342 19.39 12.58 13.69
N LYS A 343 20.39 13.24 13.10
CA LYS A 343 21.68 12.61 12.80
C LYS A 343 22.29 11.99 14.08
N PRO A 344 22.86 10.77 14.04
CA PRO A 344 23.18 9.96 12.85
C PRO A 344 22.07 9.00 12.37
N VAL A 345 20.81 9.18 12.79
CA VAL A 345 19.70 8.29 12.43
C VAL A 345 19.38 8.36 10.94
N GLN A 346 19.15 7.20 10.32
CA GLN A 346 18.70 7.08 8.93
C GLN A 346 17.23 7.50 8.80
N ASP A 347 16.87 8.09 7.67
CA ASP A 347 15.47 8.38 7.34
C ASP A 347 14.73 7.08 7.02
N PHE A 348 13.75 6.72 7.84
CA PHE A 348 12.95 5.50 7.68
C PHE A 348 11.52 5.80 7.22
N ALA A 349 11.11 7.08 7.22
CA ALA A 349 9.76 7.49 6.89
C ALA A 349 9.52 7.52 5.38
N ALA A 350 8.29 7.21 4.98
CA ALA A 350 7.91 7.26 3.58
C ALA A 350 7.87 8.71 3.09
N SER A 351 8.26 8.91 1.83
CA SER A 351 8.13 10.21 1.19
C SER A 351 6.66 10.59 0.98
N GLY A 352 6.33 11.87 1.16
CA GLY A 352 4.98 12.38 1.00
C GLY A 352 4.82 13.75 1.64
N ARG A 353 3.87 14.55 1.13
CA ARG A 353 3.60 15.90 1.63
C ARG A 353 2.12 16.23 1.58
N LEU A 354 1.66 17.10 2.46
CA LEU A 354 0.33 17.69 2.37
C LEU A 354 0.45 19.11 1.83
N THR A 355 -0.33 19.41 0.80
CA THR A 355 -0.48 20.75 0.24
C THR A 355 -1.95 21.11 0.19
N SER A 356 -2.26 22.39 0.36
CA SER A 356 -3.63 22.88 0.27
C SER A 356 -4.29 22.50 -1.07
N PRO A 357 -5.55 22.03 -1.06
CA PRO A 357 -6.27 21.71 -2.29
C PRO A 357 -6.31 22.92 -3.25
N PRO A 358 -5.86 22.77 -4.52
CA PRO A 358 -5.96 23.86 -5.47
C PRO A 358 -7.43 24.24 -5.71
N PRO A 359 -7.82 25.53 -5.65
CA PRO A 359 -9.22 25.92 -5.81
C PRO A 359 -9.88 25.43 -7.10
N ALA A 360 -9.12 25.33 -8.19
CA ALA A 360 -9.60 24.76 -9.45
C ALA A 360 -9.94 23.26 -9.34
N SER A 361 -9.14 22.50 -8.60
CA SER A 361 -9.39 21.08 -8.31
C SER A 361 -10.64 20.93 -7.45
N VAL A 362 -10.79 21.74 -6.39
CA VAL A 362 -11.98 21.77 -5.53
C VAL A 362 -13.25 22.02 -6.37
N ARG A 363 -13.25 23.07 -7.20
CA ARG A 363 -14.39 23.42 -8.06
C ARG A 363 -14.73 22.30 -9.05
N SER A 364 -13.74 21.71 -9.70
CA SER A 364 -13.93 20.60 -10.64
C SER A 364 -14.53 19.38 -9.95
N GLU A 365 -14.01 19.02 -8.78
CA GLU A 365 -14.48 17.85 -8.04
C GLU A 365 -15.91 18.08 -7.48
N VAL A 366 -16.22 19.30 -7.01
CA VAL A 366 -17.59 19.65 -6.62
C VAL A 366 -18.54 19.59 -7.81
N ALA A 367 -18.13 20.04 -8.98
CA ALA A 367 -18.95 19.95 -10.20
C ALA A 367 -19.28 18.49 -10.55
N ARG A 368 -18.31 17.57 -10.41
CA ARG A 368 -18.55 16.13 -10.57
C ARG A 368 -19.56 15.61 -9.54
N ALA A 369 -19.39 15.94 -8.27
CA ALA A 369 -20.31 15.53 -7.20
C ALA A 369 -21.74 16.09 -7.40
N LYS A 370 -21.85 17.35 -7.85
CA LYS A 370 -23.14 18.02 -8.14
C LYS A 370 -23.96 17.30 -9.19
N ALA A 371 -23.33 16.61 -10.14
CA ALA A 371 -24.06 15.81 -11.12
C ALA A 371 -24.90 14.70 -10.47
N PHE A 372 -24.44 14.11 -9.36
CA PHE A 372 -25.21 13.11 -8.62
C PHE A 372 -26.39 13.74 -7.87
N TYR A 373 -26.14 14.86 -7.18
CA TYR A 373 -27.16 15.58 -6.42
C TYR A 373 -28.28 16.14 -7.32
N ALA A 374 -27.92 16.69 -8.50
CA ALA A 374 -28.89 17.23 -9.45
C ALA A 374 -29.87 16.16 -9.96
N ARG A 375 -29.39 14.93 -10.18
CA ARG A 375 -30.25 13.79 -10.59
C ARG A 375 -31.21 13.33 -9.50
N LEU A 376 -30.97 13.72 -8.24
CA LEU A 376 -31.84 13.49 -7.09
C LEU A 376 -32.68 14.73 -6.72
N ALA A 377 -32.67 15.78 -7.55
CA ALA A 377 -33.31 17.06 -7.27
C ALA A 377 -32.91 17.67 -5.90
N ALA A 378 -31.62 17.55 -5.57
CA ALA A 378 -31.03 17.99 -4.30
C ALA A 378 -29.78 18.86 -4.52
N ASP A 379 -29.67 19.54 -5.65
CA ASP A 379 -28.48 20.34 -6.01
C ASP A 379 -28.18 21.47 -5.01
N ASP A 380 -29.20 21.97 -4.32
CA ASP A 380 -29.10 22.97 -3.25
C ASP A 380 -28.45 22.43 -1.96
N ARG A 381 -28.44 21.11 -1.78
CA ARG A 381 -27.86 20.42 -0.60
C ARG A 381 -26.36 20.16 -0.72
N LEU A 382 -25.78 20.28 -1.92
CA LEU A 382 -24.33 20.29 -2.11
C LEU A 382 -23.84 21.72 -2.37
N ARG A 383 -23.20 22.32 -1.37
CA ARG A 383 -22.78 23.74 -1.43
C ARG A 383 -21.27 23.86 -1.40
N LEU A 384 -20.73 24.59 -2.37
CA LEU A 384 -19.36 25.12 -2.32
C LEU A 384 -19.41 26.50 -1.67
N LEU A 385 -18.60 26.69 -0.64
CA LEU A 385 -18.49 27.92 0.13
C LEU A 385 -17.06 28.44 0.01
N GLU A 386 -16.90 29.57 -0.68
CA GLU A 386 -15.63 30.27 -0.88
C GLU A 386 -15.63 31.50 0.05
N GLY A 387 -15.12 31.32 1.28
CA GLY A 387 -15.31 32.30 2.38
C GLY A 387 -14.03 32.89 2.98
N GLY A 388 -12.85 32.33 2.68
CA GLY A 388 -11.56 32.76 3.23
C GLY A 388 -10.57 31.60 3.40
N PRO A 389 -9.32 31.89 3.81
CA PRO A 389 -8.28 30.87 3.93
C PRO A 389 -8.47 29.95 5.14
N LEU A 390 -9.19 30.38 6.17
CA LEU A 390 -9.39 29.63 7.41
C LEU A 390 -10.65 28.75 7.34
N PRO A 391 -10.66 27.60 8.03
CA PRO A 391 -11.85 26.75 8.12
C PRO A 391 -12.88 27.33 9.09
N GLY A 392 -14.13 26.86 8.97
CA GLY A 392 -15.19 27.16 9.93
C GLY A 392 -15.84 28.52 9.75
N GLY A 393 -15.87 29.07 8.53
CA GLY A 393 -16.48 30.36 8.26
C GLY A 393 -17.97 30.41 8.62
N ASP A 394 -18.46 31.61 8.98
CA ASP A 394 -19.84 31.80 9.45
C ASP A 394 -20.90 31.26 8.46
N ALA A 395 -20.65 31.33 7.15
CA ALA A 395 -21.55 30.76 6.14
C ALA A 395 -21.65 29.24 6.24
N VAL A 396 -20.54 28.55 6.52
CA VAL A 396 -20.49 27.10 6.74
C VAL A 396 -21.23 26.75 8.02
N LEU A 397 -20.93 27.43 9.13
CA LEU A 397 -21.54 27.13 10.42
C LEU A 397 -23.05 27.36 10.40
N ARG A 398 -23.53 28.45 9.78
CA ARG A 398 -24.97 28.70 9.58
C ARG A 398 -25.65 27.59 8.81
N ALA A 399 -25.06 27.17 7.70
CA ALA A 399 -25.60 26.09 6.88
C ALA A 399 -25.57 24.75 7.62
N LEU A 400 -24.53 24.47 8.40
CA LEU A 400 -24.37 23.23 9.17
C LEU A 400 -25.50 23.04 10.19
N ILE A 401 -25.89 24.12 10.89
CA ILE A 401 -26.91 24.07 11.96
C ILE A 401 -28.28 24.60 11.52
N GLY A 402 -28.44 24.94 10.24
CA GLY A 402 -29.71 25.43 9.67
C GLY A 402 -30.21 26.76 10.26
N ARG A 403 -29.32 27.70 10.60
CA ARG A 403 -29.71 29.01 11.17
C ARG A 403 -29.44 30.18 10.22
N PRO A 404 -30.32 31.20 10.19
CA PRO A 404 -30.13 32.38 9.34
C PRO A 404 -28.96 33.26 9.79
N GLU A 405 -28.74 33.33 11.11
CA GLU A 405 -27.71 34.14 11.75
C GLU A 405 -27.06 33.38 12.90
N LEU A 406 -25.78 33.66 13.13
CA LEU A 406 -25.05 33.20 14.32
C LEU A 406 -25.05 34.31 15.36
N ARG A 407 -25.01 33.92 16.63
CA ARG A 407 -24.69 34.85 17.70
C ARG A 407 -23.29 35.44 17.48
N PRO A 408 -23.02 36.68 17.89
CA PRO A 408 -21.67 37.23 17.90
C PRO A 408 -20.68 36.28 18.61
N SER A 409 -19.42 36.29 18.18
CA SER A 409 -18.38 35.53 18.89
C SER A 409 -18.20 36.08 20.29
N GLY A 410 -18.27 35.20 21.29
CA GLY A 410 -18.07 35.58 22.69
C GLY A 410 -16.60 35.79 23.05
N ALA A 411 -16.31 35.92 24.34
CA ALA A 411 -14.95 35.79 24.87
C ALA A 411 -14.51 34.30 24.90
N ALA A 412 -13.20 34.06 24.86
CA ALA A 412 -12.66 32.71 25.01
C ALA A 412 -13.15 32.06 26.32
N PRO A 413 -13.40 30.74 26.34
CA PRO A 413 -13.89 30.09 27.55
C PRO A 413 -12.91 30.30 28.71
N ARG A 414 -13.47 30.58 29.89
CA ARG A 414 -12.71 30.76 31.12
C ARG A 414 -12.29 29.39 31.65
N SER A 415 -10.99 29.16 31.76
CA SER A 415 -10.44 27.98 32.42
C SER A 415 -10.87 27.92 33.89
N LEU A 416 -11.35 26.76 34.33
CA LEU A 416 -11.78 26.47 35.70
C LEU A 416 -10.83 25.50 36.40
N SER A 417 -10.19 24.62 35.64
CA SER A 417 -9.13 23.74 36.09
C SER A 417 -8.10 23.57 34.97
N PRO A 418 -6.87 23.10 35.27
CA PRO A 418 -5.91 22.77 34.23
C PRO A 418 -6.54 21.82 33.20
N SER A 419 -6.21 22.00 31.93
CA SER A 419 -6.63 21.02 30.92
C SER A 419 -5.96 19.67 31.20
N PRO A 420 -6.62 18.54 30.90
CA PRO A 420 -6.00 17.23 31.03
C PRO A 420 -4.73 17.17 30.17
N ASP A 421 -3.75 16.39 30.61
CA ASP A 421 -2.51 16.17 29.88
C ASP A 421 -2.79 15.72 28.44
N ALA A 422 -2.58 16.63 27.48
CA ALA A 422 -2.85 16.41 26.07
C ALA A 422 -1.89 15.38 25.46
N ASP A 423 -0.62 15.39 25.87
CA ASP A 423 0.38 14.42 25.43
C ASP A 423 0.07 13.04 26.00
N GLY A 424 -0.28 12.96 27.28
CA GLY A 424 -0.73 11.72 27.93
C GLY A 424 -2.00 11.16 27.30
N ARG A 425 -2.96 12.01 26.94
CA ARG A 425 -4.17 11.63 26.18
C ARG A 425 -3.80 11.05 24.82
N LEU A 426 -2.99 11.76 24.05
CA LEU A 426 -2.55 11.28 22.74
C LEU A 426 -1.76 9.95 22.86
N ARG A 427 -0.91 9.81 23.88
CA ARG A 427 -0.16 8.57 24.15
C ARG A 427 -1.10 7.39 24.41
N ARG A 428 -2.14 7.57 25.24
CA ARG A 428 -3.17 6.53 25.45
C ARG A 428 -3.85 6.14 24.15
N GLN A 429 -4.22 7.12 23.31
CA GLN A 429 -4.86 6.85 22.02
C GLN A 429 -3.95 6.03 21.09
N PHE A 430 -2.64 6.34 21.06
CA PHE A 430 -1.65 5.60 20.29
C PHE A 430 -1.46 4.17 20.83
N ASP A 431 -1.20 4.02 22.13
CA ASP A 431 -0.94 2.72 22.77
C ASP A 431 -2.14 1.77 22.66
N GLN A 432 -3.37 2.28 22.76
CA GLN A 432 -4.60 1.49 22.57
C GLN A 432 -4.70 0.95 21.15
N LEU A 433 -4.39 1.76 20.12
CA LEU A 433 -4.38 1.30 18.74
C LEU A 433 -3.27 0.28 18.49
N VAL A 434 -2.08 0.47 19.08
CA VAL A 434 -1.01 -0.54 19.03
C VAL A 434 -1.49 -1.86 19.64
N ALA A 435 -2.02 -1.84 20.86
CA ALA A 435 -2.49 -3.02 21.58
C ALA A 435 -3.64 -3.74 20.84
N PHE A 436 -4.55 -2.98 20.24
CA PHE A 436 -5.64 -3.52 19.42
C PHE A 436 -5.09 -4.28 18.20
N ASN A 437 -4.18 -3.66 17.44
CA ASN A 437 -3.57 -4.33 16.29
C ASN A 437 -2.73 -5.54 16.70
N GLN A 438 -1.98 -5.48 17.81
CA GLN A 438 -1.26 -6.66 18.34
C GLN A 438 -2.20 -7.81 18.71
N THR A 439 -3.43 -7.51 19.15
CA THR A 439 -4.45 -8.54 19.37
C THR A 439 -4.89 -9.17 18.05
N LEU A 440 -5.18 -8.36 17.04
CA LEU A 440 -5.52 -8.85 15.70
C LEU A 440 -4.40 -9.71 15.07
N VAL A 441 -3.13 -9.35 15.28
CA VAL A 441 -1.97 -10.14 14.83
C VAL A 441 -1.99 -11.54 15.47
N ARG A 442 -2.20 -11.62 16.79
CA ARG A 442 -2.29 -12.90 17.51
C ARG A 442 -3.45 -13.76 17.02
N ASP A 443 -4.57 -13.13 16.67
CA ASP A 443 -5.77 -13.81 16.18
C ASP A 443 -5.69 -14.16 14.68
N SER A 444 -4.74 -13.57 13.94
CA SER A 444 -4.64 -13.72 12.49
C SER A 444 -4.53 -15.18 11.99
N PRO A 445 -3.85 -16.13 12.68
CA PRO A 445 -3.87 -17.53 12.27
C PRO A 445 -5.27 -18.16 12.31
N LEU A 446 -6.14 -17.75 13.24
CA LEU A 446 -7.53 -18.20 13.29
C LEU A 446 -8.32 -17.64 12.10
N ARG A 447 -8.09 -16.38 11.74
CA ARG A 447 -8.71 -15.76 10.55
C ARG A 447 -8.28 -16.43 9.26
N ARG A 448 -7.01 -16.80 9.13
CA ARG A 448 -6.53 -17.60 7.99
C ARG A 448 -7.17 -18.99 7.99
N ALA A 449 -7.29 -19.66 9.13
CA ALA A 449 -7.98 -20.94 9.21
C ALA A 449 -9.46 -20.85 8.79
N GLU A 450 -10.18 -19.79 9.20
CA GLU A 450 -11.55 -19.49 8.75
C GLU A 450 -11.58 -19.25 7.23
N TYR A 451 -10.65 -18.45 6.70
CA TYR A 451 -10.57 -18.16 5.27
C TYR A 451 -10.34 -19.44 4.45
N TRP A 452 -9.40 -20.29 4.87
CA TRP A 452 -8.99 -21.55 4.23
C TRP A 452 -9.84 -22.78 4.61
N ALA A 453 -11.00 -22.59 5.23
CA ALA A 453 -11.83 -23.70 5.75
C ALA A 453 -12.25 -24.72 4.69
N ASP A 454 -12.41 -24.32 3.43
CA ASP A 454 -12.81 -25.19 2.32
C ASP A 454 -11.62 -25.87 1.62
N ALA A 455 -10.38 -25.58 2.02
CA ALA A 455 -9.20 -26.21 1.45
C ALA A 455 -8.98 -27.60 2.07
N ASP A 456 -9.08 -28.64 1.24
CA ASP A 456 -9.04 -30.04 1.69
C ASP A 456 -7.73 -30.73 1.27
N ALA A 457 -6.92 -31.07 2.28
CA ALA A 457 -5.66 -31.78 2.13
C ALA A 457 -5.79 -33.31 2.26
N SER A 458 -6.96 -33.88 1.99
CA SER A 458 -7.21 -35.33 2.03
C SER A 458 -6.43 -36.11 0.95
N THR A 459 -6.31 -35.53 -0.25
CA THR A 459 -5.49 -36.05 -1.35
C THR A 459 -4.87 -34.90 -2.13
N GLN A 460 -3.82 -35.18 -2.91
CA GLN A 460 -3.18 -34.18 -3.77
C GLN A 460 -4.15 -33.59 -4.81
N ALA A 461 -5.00 -34.43 -5.40
CA ALA A 461 -5.99 -33.99 -6.39
C ALA A 461 -7.05 -33.09 -5.74
N THR A 462 -7.53 -33.47 -4.54
CA THR A 462 -8.50 -32.66 -3.79
C THR A 462 -7.90 -31.32 -3.37
N TRP A 463 -6.65 -31.31 -2.88
CA TRP A 463 -5.95 -30.07 -2.52
C TRP A 463 -5.84 -29.13 -3.71
N ALA A 464 -5.35 -29.63 -4.86
CA ALA A 464 -5.22 -28.83 -6.07
C ALA A 464 -6.58 -28.25 -6.53
N ALA A 465 -7.65 -29.03 -6.47
CA ALA A 465 -8.98 -28.59 -6.87
C ALA A 465 -9.56 -27.54 -5.90
N THR A 466 -9.48 -27.77 -4.59
CA THR A 466 -10.08 -26.91 -3.56
C THR A 466 -9.29 -25.63 -3.31
N THR A 467 -7.99 -25.61 -3.60
CA THR A 467 -7.13 -24.42 -3.43
C THR A 467 -7.08 -23.50 -4.66
N LYS A 468 -7.56 -23.94 -5.83
CA LYS A 468 -7.61 -23.11 -7.04
C LYS A 468 -8.35 -21.76 -6.82
N PRO A 469 -9.54 -21.70 -6.17
CA PRO A 469 -10.21 -20.43 -5.88
C PRO A 469 -9.42 -19.52 -4.93
N TYR A 470 -8.58 -20.09 -4.06
CA TYR A 470 -7.71 -19.33 -3.17
C TYR A 470 -6.57 -18.67 -3.94
N ARG A 471 -5.90 -19.43 -4.81
CA ARG A 471 -4.86 -18.90 -5.72
C ARG A 471 -5.38 -17.72 -6.54
N GLU A 472 -6.54 -17.87 -7.17
CA GLU A 472 -7.15 -16.81 -7.98
C GLU A 472 -7.55 -15.58 -7.14
N ARG A 473 -8.12 -15.77 -5.95
CA ARG A 473 -8.46 -14.65 -5.06
C ARG A 473 -7.22 -13.94 -4.55
N ILE A 474 -6.15 -14.66 -4.20
CA ILE A 474 -4.88 -14.06 -3.77
C ILE A 474 -4.28 -13.24 -4.91
N TRP A 475 -4.21 -13.78 -6.12
CA TRP A 475 -3.69 -13.03 -7.26
C TRP A 475 -4.53 -11.79 -7.55
N ARG A 476 -5.86 -11.93 -7.60
CA ARG A 476 -6.76 -10.82 -7.98
C ARG A 476 -6.94 -9.76 -6.90
N GLU A 477 -7.13 -10.17 -5.65
CA GLU A 477 -7.57 -9.28 -4.57
C GLU A 477 -6.44 -8.81 -3.65
N LEU A 478 -5.41 -9.65 -3.44
CA LEU A 478 -4.30 -9.36 -2.52
C LEU A 478 -3.08 -8.79 -3.26
N ILE A 479 -2.62 -9.46 -4.31
CA ILE A 479 -1.49 -8.97 -5.14
C ILE A 479 -1.97 -7.90 -6.12
N GLY A 480 -3.17 -8.09 -6.68
CA GLY A 480 -3.70 -7.31 -7.78
C GLY A 480 -3.28 -7.90 -9.12
N ARG A 481 -4.24 -8.41 -9.90
CA ARG A 481 -3.97 -9.01 -11.21
C ARG A 481 -4.10 -7.97 -12.31
N LEU A 482 -2.99 -7.72 -13.02
CA LEU A 482 -3.01 -7.03 -14.30
C LEU A 482 -3.58 -7.96 -15.39
N PRO A 483 -4.05 -7.41 -16.53
CA PRO A 483 -4.32 -8.23 -17.72
C PRO A 483 -3.08 -9.07 -18.06
N ASP A 484 -3.28 -10.27 -18.61
CA ASP A 484 -2.15 -11.06 -19.11
C ASP A 484 -1.33 -10.23 -20.12
N PRO A 485 -0.01 -10.46 -20.27
CA PRO A 485 0.81 -9.75 -21.26
C PRO A 485 0.18 -9.73 -22.65
N ASP A 486 0.11 -8.55 -23.27
CA ASP A 486 -0.60 -8.32 -24.53
C ASP A 486 0.32 -7.97 -25.70
N ARG A 487 1.63 -7.98 -25.46
CA ARG A 487 2.67 -7.80 -26.47
C ARG A 487 3.32 -9.14 -26.83
N GLU A 488 3.64 -9.30 -28.11
CA GLU A 488 4.55 -10.37 -28.54
C GLU A 488 5.90 -10.20 -27.82
N PRO A 489 6.60 -11.28 -27.43
CA PRO A 489 7.81 -11.17 -26.63
C PRO A 489 8.92 -10.34 -27.28
N ASN A 490 9.01 -10.32 -28.62
CA ASN A 490 10.03 -9.63 -29.40
C ASN A 490 11.44 -9.73 -28.75
N PRO A 491 11.96 -10.97 -28.59
CA PRO A 491 13.18 -11.19 -27.83
C PRO A 491 14.36 -10.51 -28.52
N ARG A 492 15.00 -9.60 -27.78
CA ARG A 492 16.22 -8.92 -28.21
C ARG A 492 17.36 -9.34 -27.30
N THR A 493 18.49 -9.72 -27.89
CA THR A 493 19.63 -10.19 -27.11
C THR A 493 20.96 -9.58 -27.54
N ARG A 494 21.90 -9.55 -26.61
CA ARG A 494 23.33 -9.36 -26.89
C ARG A 494 24.16 -10.28 -26.00
N ARG A 495 25.19 -10.91 -26.55
CA ARG A 495 26.09 -11.77 -25.78
C ARG A 495 26.95 -10.93 -24.83
N VAL A 496 26.85 -11.20 -23.54
CA VAL A 496 27.57 -10.51 -22.47
C VAL A 496 28.64 -11.40 -21.82
N TYR A 497 28.53 -12.73 -21.92
CA TYR A 497 29.53 -13.67 -21.40
C TYR A 497 29.92 -14.74 -22.43
N ASP A 498 31.20 -15.11 -22.45
CA ASP A 498 31.76 -16.20 -23.26
C ASP A 498 32.71 -17.07 -22.42
N HIS A 499 32.17 -17.76 -21.42
CA HIS A 499 32.90 -18.63 -20.49
C HIS A 499 33.23 -19.99 -21.15
N PRO A 500 34.28 -20.73 -20.76
CA PRO A 500 34.57 -22.07 -21.32
C PRO A 500 33.37 -23.04 -21.32
N ASP A 501 32.54 -23.02 -20.28
CA ASP A 501 31.41 -23.96 -20.12
C ASP A 501 30.07 -23.45 -20.66
N PHE A 502 29.87 -22.13 -20.79
CA PHE A 502 28.58 -21.54 -21.17
C PHE A 502 28.72 -20.21 -21.90
N GLN A 503 27.66 -19.79 -22.58
CA GLN A 503 27.50 -18.44 -23.14
C GLN A 503 26.42 -17.70 -22.38
N GLY A 504 26.59 -16.40 -22.15
CA GLY A 504 25.60 -15.55 -21.49
C GLY A 504 25.06 -14.47 -22.40
N TYR A 505 23.75 -14.30 -22.41
CA TYR A 505 23.03 -13.33 -23.23
C TYR A 505 22.19 -12.43 -22.33
N GLU A 506 22.35 -11.11 -22.44
CA GLU A 506 21.37 -10.17 -21.91
C GLU A 506 20.15 -10.20 -22.82
N VAL A 507 18.95 -10.25 -22.24
CA VAL A 507 17.68 -10.48 -22.92
C VAL A 507 16.71 -9.38 -22.52
N VAL A 508 15.96 -8.84 -23.49
CA VAL A 508 14.82 -7.97 -23.25
C VAL A 508 13.58 -8.51 -23.98
N LEU A 509 12.45 -8.58 -23.27
CA LEU A 509 11.15 -9.04 -23.76
C LEU A 509 10.08 -7.96 -23.56
N ASP A 510 9.28 -7.67 -24.57
CA ASP A 510 8.12 -6.78 -24.41
C ASP A 510 7.01 -7.47 -23.59
N VAL A 511 6.32 -6.73 -22.70
CA VAL A 511 5.26 -7.28 -21.83
C VAL A 511 3.95 -6.51 -22.01
N TRP A 512 3.98 -5.20 -21.76
CA TRP A 512 2.89 -4.25 -22.04
C TRP A 512 3.47 -2.96 -22.62
N ASP A 513 2.64 -2.00 -23.02
CA ASP A 513 3.14 -0.65 -23.34
C ASP A 513 3.97 -0.07 -22.18
N ASP A 514 5.20 0.35 -22.49
CA ASP A 514 6.25 0.85 -21.57
C ASP A 514 6.83 -0.17 -20.58
N VAL A 515 6.28 -1.38 -20.47
CA VAL A 515 6.73 -2.39 -19.51
C VAL A 515 7.35 -3.56 -20.26
N PHE A 516 8.58 -3.90 -19.90
CA PHE A 516 9.35 -5.00 -20.47
C PHE A 516 9.93 -5.86 -19.35
N ALA A 517 10.29 -7.10 -19.67
CA ALA A 517 11.12 -7.95 -18.83
C ALA A 517 12.57 -7.90 -19.34
N SER A 518 13.53 -7.98 -18.44
CA SER A 518 14.96 -8.05 -18.77
C SER A 518 15.65 -9.08 -17.89
N GLY A 519 16.78 -9.61 -18.34
CA GLY A 519 17.59 -10.55 -17.56
C GLY A 519 18.79 -11.07 -18.33
N THR A 520 19.51 -12.00 -17.72
CA THR A 520 20.63 -12.71 -18.35
C THR A 520 20.32 -14.19 -18.48
N LEU A 521 20.39 -14.74 -19.69
CA LEU A 521 20.29 -16.17 -19.98
C LEU A 521 21.70 -16.78 -20.14
N LEU A 522 22.05 -17.77 -19.32
CA LEU A 522 23.21 -18.63 -19.50
C LEU A 522 22.83 -19.92 -20.21
N VAL A 523 23.55 -20.25 -21.27
CA VAL A 523 23.35 -21.43 -22.12
C VAL A 523 24.63 -22.29 -22.11
N PRO A 524 24.59 -23.52 -21.57
CA PRO A 524 25.75 -24.42 -21.58
C PRO A 524 26.23 -24.74 -23.00
N LYS A 525 27.56 -24.72 -23.22
CA LYS A 525 28.18 -25.00 -24.53
C LYS A 525 28.19 -26.48 -24.90
N ASN A 526 28.02 -27.37 -23.92
CA ASN A 526 27.99 -28.82 -24.13
C ASN A 526 26.59 -29.36 -24.47
N LEU A 527 25.64 -28.51 -24.89
CA LEU A 527 24.33 -28.94 -25.39
C LEU A 527 24.48 -29.72 -26.70
N ARG A 528 23.94 -30.94 -26.76
CA ARG A 528 23.89 -31.71 -28.01
C ARG A 528 22.74 -31.23 -28.91
N PRO A 529 22.83 -31.40 -30.24
CA PRO A 529 21.72 -31.08 -31.14
C PRO A 529 20.42 -31.78 -30.72
N GLY A 530 19.35 -31.00 -30.52
CA GLY A 530 18.04 -31.49 -30.09
C GLY A 530 17.92 -31.81 -28.59
N GLU A 531 18.98 -31.64 -27.80
CA GLU A 531 18.94 -31.82 -26.35
C GLU A 531 18.15 -30.67 -25.69
N ARG A 532 17.24 -31.04 -24.78
CA ARG A 532 16.52 -30.10 -23.92
C ARG A 532 16.96 -30.28 -22.47
N ARG A 533 17.17 -29.17 -21.77
CA ARG A 533 17.63 -29.18 -20.39
C ARG A 533 16.69 -28.41 -19.46
N PRO A 534 16.69 -28.77 -18.16
CA PRO A 534 16.00 -27.98 -17.15
C PRO A 534 16.55 -26.56 -17.08
N VAL A 535 15.67 -25.63 -16.70
CA VAL A 535 15.99 -24.23 -16.46
C VAL A 535 15.94 -23.94 -14.97
N VAL A 536 16.90 -23.19 -14.44
CA VAL A 536 16.78 -22.55 -13.13
C VAL A 536 16.65 -21.05 -13.33
N VAL A 537 15.51 -20.50 -12.90
CA VAL A 537 15.32 -19.05 -12.79
C VAL A 537 15.97 -18.59 -11.48
N ALA A 538 17.09 -17.86 -11.59
CA ALA A 538 17.93 -17.44 -10.47
C ALA A 538 17.66 -15.97 -10.12
N GLN A 539 17.07 -15.70 -8.96
CA GLN A 539 16.57 -14.37 -8.60
C GLN A 539 17.42 -13.68 -7.53
N HIS A 540 17.91 -12.49 -7.87
CA HIS A 540 18.62 -11.60 -6.95
C HIS A 540 17.68 -10.95 -5.92
N GLY A 541 18.26 -10.31 -4.90
CA GLY A 541 17.58 -9.55 -3.86
C GLY A 541 17.50 -8.05 -4.14
N LEU A 542 17.02 -7.29 -3.15
CA LEU A 542 16.75 -5.85 -3.19
C LEU A 542 17.98 -5.05 -3.66
N GLU A 543 17.80 -4.09 -4.58
CA GLU A 543 18.87 -3.32 -5.23
C GLU A 543 19.95 -4.16 -5.96
N GLY A 544 19.80 -5.49 -6.03
CA GLY A 544 20.72 -6.39 -6.70
C GLY A 544 20.57 -6.39 -8.23
N ARG A 545 21.47 -7.12 -8.89
CA ARG A 545 21.53 -7.25 -10.35
C ARG A 545 21.70 -8.71 -10.77
N PRO A 546 21.23 -9.10 -11.97
CA PRO A 546 21.52 -10.43 -12.53
C PRO A 546 23.01 -10.78 -12.53
N LYS A 547 23.88 -9.83 -12.85
CA LYS A 547 25.35 -10.03 -12.88
C LYS A 547 25.90 -10.55 -11.55
N ASP A 548 25.30 -10.19 -10.42
CA ASP A 548 25.80 -10.60 -9.09
C ASP A 548 25.61 -12.12 -8.87
N LEU A 549 24.81 -12.78 -9.73
CA LEU A 549 24.46 -14.21 -9.66
C LEU A 549 25.13 -15.02 -10.77
N VAL A 550 25.36 -14.42 -11.94
CA VAL A 550 25.69 -15.15 -13.18
C VAL A 550 27.04 -14.80 -13.77
N ASP A 551 27.69 -13.74 -13.28
CA ASP A 551 29.01 -13.34 -13.73
C ASP A 551 30.08 -14.18 -12.99
N PRO A 552 30.84 -15.04 -13.67
CA PRO A 552 31.84 -15.89 -13.03
C PRO A 552 33.00 -15.08 -12.41
N ASP A 553 33.20 -13.83 -12.85
CA ASP A 553 34.27 -12.96 -12.36
C ASP A 553 33.80 -12.08 -11.18
N VAL A 554 32.52 -12.16 -10.78
CA VAL A 554 31.95 -11.43 -9.64
C VAL A 554 31.58 -12.42 -8.53
N ASP A 555 32.35 -12.42 -7.45
CA ASP A 555 32.01 -13.13 -6.22
C ASP A 555 31.31 -12.19 -5.24
N HIS A 556 29.99 -12.04 -5.41
CA HIS A 556 29.17 -11.28 -4.48
C HIS A 556 29.01 -12.07 -3.16
N PRO A 557 29.26 -11.46 -1.98
CA PRO A 557 29.33 -12.18 -0.70
C PRO A 557 28.04 -12.87 -0.27
N ALA A 558 26.90 -12.51 -0.86
CA ALA A 558 25.62 -13.17 -0.60
C ALA A 558 25.25 -14.23 -1.64
N TYR A 559 25.78 -14.17 -2.87
CA TYR A 559 25.31 -15.04 -3.97
C TYR A 559 26.36 -16.04 -4.43
N HIS A 560 27.65 -15.77 -4.24
CA HIS A 560 28.75 -16.62 -4.67
C HIS A 560 28.55 -17.16 -6.10
N HIS A 561 28.18 -16.26 -7.03
CA HIS A 561 27.87 -16.54 -8.44
C HIS A 561 27.11 -17.86 -8.68
N PHE A 562 26.15 -18.21 -7.80
CA PHE A 562 25.51 -19.53 -7.82
C PHE A 562 24.82 -19.85 -9.17
N GLY A 563 24.36 -18.83 -9.90
CA GLY A 563 23.80 -18.99 -11.24
C GLY A 563 24.84 -19.45 -12.26
N ALA A 564 26.07 -18.94 -12.19
CA ALA A 564 27.17 -19.43 -13.03
C ALA A 564 27.52 -20.89 -12.67
N SER A 565 27.58 -21.22 -11.38
CA SER A 565 27.84 -22.58 -10.89
C SER A 565 26.79 -23.58 -11.38
N LEU A 566 25.51 -23.21 -11.37
CA LEU A 566 24.43 -24.04 -11.94
C LEU A 566 24.58 -24.24 -13.46
N ALA A 567 24.98 -23.19 -14.19
CA ALA A 567 25.23 -23.31 -15.62
C ALA A 567 26.41 -24.25 -15.94
N GLN A 568 27.47 -24.22 -15.13
CA GLN A 568 28.59 -25.17 -15.22
C GLN A 568 28.16 -26.62 -14.94
N GLN A 569 27.18 -26.82 -14.06
CA GLN A 569 26.56 -28.14 -13.82
C GLN A 569 25.60 -28.57 -14.94
N GLY A 570 25.40 -27.73 -15.96
CA GLY A 570 24.66 -28.05 -17.17
C GLY A 570 23.22 -27.59 -17.18
N PHE A 571 22.74 -26.89 -16.14
CA PHE A 571 21.43 -26.22 -16.19
C PHE A 571 21.46 -25.05 -17.18
N ILE A 572 20.32 -24.77 -17.80
CA ILE A 572 20.11 -23.44 -18.39
C ILE A 572 19.74 -22.51 -17.23
N VAL A 573 20.31 -21.31 -17.18
CA VAL A 573 20.03 -20.37 -16.09
C VAL A 573 19.48 -19.09 -16.66
N TYR A 574 18.34 -18.64 -16.15
CA TYR A 574 17.81 -17.31 -16.47
C TYR A 574 17.76 -16.46 -15.21
N ALA A 575 18.51 -15.36 -15.19
CA ALA A 575 18.54 -14.42 -14.08
C ALA A 575 17.78 -13.14 -14.46
N PRO A 576 16.48 -13.03 -14.14
CA PRO A 576 15.70 -11.82 -14.41
C PRO A 576 16.15 -10.64 -13.55
N GLN A 577 16.10 -9.45 -14.14
CA GLN A 577 16.09 -8.19 -13.41
C GLN A 577 14.66 -7.89 -12.96
N ASN A 578 14.45 -7.74 -11.66
CA ASN A 578 13.17 -7.27 -11.10
C ASN A 578 13.21 -5.76 -10.76
N PRO A 579 12.05 -5.07 -10.74
CA PRO A 579 11.94 -3.61 -10.66
C PRO A 579 12.05 -3.04 -9.23
N TYR A 580 12.98 -3.53 -8.42
CA TYR A 580 13.23 -3.03 -7.05
C TYR A 580 14.60 -2.34 -6.91
N ILE A 581 14.89 -1.44 -7.86
CA ILE A 581 16.13 -0.66 -7.92
C ILE A 581 15.87 0.85 -7.88
N GLY A 582 16.78 1.61 -7.27
CA GLY A 582 16.69 3.08 -7.20
C GLY A 582 16.07 3.61 -5.91
N LEU A 583 16.21 2.86 -4.82
CA LEU A 583 15.87 3.25 -3.46
C LEU A 583 14.41 3.68 -3.32
N ASP A 584 14.13 4.95 -3.00
CA ASP A 584 12.74 5.43 -2.87
C ASP A 584 11.99 5.38 -4.21
N ARG A 585 12.71 5.46 -5.35
CA ARG A 585 12.08 5.58 -6.66
C ARG A 585 11.26 4.34 -7.04
N PHE A 586 11.75 3.14 -6.77
CA PHE A 586 10.95 1.94 -6.98
C PHE A 586 9.86 1.79 -5.92
N ARG A 587 10.09 2.21 -4.67
CA ARG A 587 9.08 2.11 -3.61
C ARG A 587 7.86 2.98 -3.90
N GLN A 588 8.04 4.10 -4.62
CA GLN A 588 6.94 4.91 -5.15
C GLN A 588 6.03 4.14 -6.14
N ILE A 589 6.47 3.03 -6.74
CA ILE A 589 5.60 2.13 -7.50
C ILE A 589 4.48 1.62 -6.60
N GLN A 590 4.78 1.13 -5.39
CA GLN A 590 3.75 0.68 -4.43
C GLN A 590 2.78 1.81 -4.09
N ARG A 591 3.29 3.02 -3.82
CA ARG A 591 2.47 4.22 -3.51
C ARG A 591 1.43 4.51 -4.60
N LYS A 592 1.83 4.39 -5.87
CA LYS A 592 0.97 4.60 -7.05
C LYS A 592 0.06 3.41 -7.34
N ALA A 593 0.55 2.20 -7.12
CA ALA A 593 -0.10 0.95 -7.48
C ALA A 593 -1.26 0.61 -6.52
N HIS A 594 -1.06 0.78 -5.20
CA HIS A 594 -2.04 0.36 -4.18
C HIS A 594 -3.44 0.96 -4.38
N PRO A 595 -3.60 2.27 -4.66
CA PRO A 595 -4.93 2.83 -4.92
C PRO A 595 -5.62 2.25 -6.17
N LEU A 596 -4.87 1.64 -7.09
CA LEU A 596 -5.38 0.95 -8.27
C LEU A 596 -5.61 -0.55 -8.04
N GLN A 597 -5.47 -1.05 -6.80
CA GLN A 597 -5.52 -2.48 -6.45
C GLN A 597 -4.50 -3.31 -7.24
N VAL A 598 -3.30 -2.76 -7.41
CA VAL A 598 -2.14 -3.48 -7.94
C VAL A 598 -0.94 -3.20 -7.05
N SER A 599 0.10 -4.01 -7.18
CA SER A 599 1.33 -3.91 -6.39
C SER A 599 2.55 -4.04 -7.30
N LEU A 600 3.75 -3.89 -6.71
CA LEU A 600 5.00 -4.21 -7.40
C LEU A 600 4.97 -5.64 -7.99
N PHE A 601 4.41 -6.60 -7.25
CA PHE A 601 4.31 -8.00 -7.69
C PHE A 601 3.31 -8.24 -8.82
N SER A 602 2.37 -7.32 -9.06
CA SER A 602 1.51 -7.38 -10.25
C SER A 602 2.33 -7.31 -11.54
N PHE A 603 3.33 -6.43 -11.58
CA PHE A 603 4.22 -6.27 -12.73
C PHE A 603 5.20 -7.43 -12.84
N ILE A 604 5.79 -7.85 -11.71
CA ILE A 604 6.70 -9.01 -11.66
C ILE A 604 5.99 -10.27 -12.18
N LEU A 605 4.75 -10.54 -11.76
CA LEU A 605 3.99 -11.70 -12.25
C LEU A 605 3.81 -11.67 -13.77
N GLY A 606 3.46 -10.52 -14.37
CA GLY A 606 3.35 -10.42 -15.83
C GLY A 606 4.68 -10.56 -16.57
N GLN A 607 5.76 -9.99 -16.02
CA GLN A 607 7.11 -10.18 -16.55
C GLN A 607 7.53 -11.66 -16.52
N HIS A 608 7.19 -12.38 -15.46
CA HIS A 608 7.43 -13.81 -15.35
C HIS A 608 6.50 -14.65 -16.26
N GLN A 609 5.23 -14.27 -16.45
CA GLN A 609 4.35 -14.88 -17.45
C GLN A 609 4.97 -14.80 -18.86
N GLN A 610 5.44 -13.61 -19.25
CA GLN A 610 6.10 -13.41 -20.55
C GLN A 610 7.42 -14.19 -20.65
N THR A 611 8.23 -14.15 -19.59
CA THR A 611 9.50 -14.89 -19.51
C THR A 611 9.28 -16.38 -19.72
N LEU A 612 8.34 -16.98 -19.00
CA LEU A 612 8.03 -18.41 -19.11
C LEU A 612 7.52 -18.73 -20.52
N ALA A 613 6.60 -17.93 -21.06
CA ALA A 613 6.09 -18.11 -22.41
C ALA A 613 7.21 -18.10 -23.46
N TRP A 614 8.19 -17.21 -23.33
CA TRP A 614 9.36 -17.17 -24.22
C TRP A 614 10.33 -18.34 -23.99
N LEU A 615 10.67 -18.67 -22.74
CA LEU A 615 11.58 -19.78 -22.42
C LEU A 615 11.07 -21.10 -23.01
N GLU A 616 9.76 -21.36 -22.96
CA GLU A 616 9.13 -22.55 -23.55
C GLU A 616 9.30 -22.65 -25.08
N THR A 617 9.57 -21.53 -25.77
CA THR A 617 9.83 -21.53 -27.22
C THR A 617 11.28 -21.91 -27.57
N LEU A 618 12.20 -21.83 -26.62
CA LEU A 618 13.62 -22.09 -26.89
C LEU A 618 13.83 -23.58 -27.13
N PRO A 619 14.46 -23.98 -28.25
CA PRO A 619 14.50 -25.38 -28.67
C PRO A 619 15.29 -26.30 -27.72
N PHE A 620 16.14 -25.71 -26.88
CA PHE A 620 17.00 -26.37 -25.91
C PHE A 620 16.45 -26.30 -24.47
N VAL A 621 15.30 -25.66 -24.25
CA VAL A 621 14.63 -25.63 -22.93
C VAL A 621 13.66 -26.80 -22.82
N ASP A 622 13.66 -27.46 -21.66
CA ASP A 622 12.58 -28.35 -21.27
C ASP A 622 11.48 -27.57 -20.54
N PRO A 623 10.29 -27.38 -21.15
CA PRO A 623 9.23 -26.54 -20.60
C PRO A 623 8.61 -27.10 -19.32
N ASP A 624 8.75 -28.40 -19.05
CA ASP A 624 8.19 -29.05 -17.86
C ASP A 624 9.15 -29.01 -16.66
N ARG A 625 10.37 -28.48 -16.85
CA ARG A 625 11.45 -28.51 -15.86
C ARG A 625 12.08 -27.13 -15.63
N ILE A 626 11.24 -26.14 -15.33
CA ILE A 626 11.66 -24.78 -14.98
C ILE A 626 11.54 -24.58 -13.47
N GLY A 627 12.66 -24.59 -12.74
CA GLY A 627 12.71 -24.30 -11.30
C GLY A 627 12.94 -22.82 -11.01
N PHE A 628 12.61 -22.39 -9.79
CA PHE A 628 12.90 -21.04 -9.28
C PHE A 628 13.80 -21.12 -8.04
N TYR A 629 14.83 -20.28 -7.96
CA TYR A 629 15.69 -20.15 -6.78
C TYR A 629 16.07 -18.68 -6.55
N GLY A 630 15.72 -18.13 -5.39
CA GLY A 630 16.06 -16.75 -5.05
C GLY A 630 16.41 -16.53 -3.58
N LEU A 631 17.24 -15.52 -3.33
CA LEU A 631 17.68 -15.08 -2.00
C LEU A 631 17.09 -13.70 -1.66
N SER A 632 16.73 -13.47 -0.40
CA SER A 632 16.28 -12.15 0.10
C SER A 632 14.97 -11.71 -0.58
N TYR A 633 14.92 -10.52 -1.20
CA TYR A 633 13.78 -10.14 -2.07
C TYR A 633 13.54 -11.14 -3.23
N GLY A 634 14.58 -11.89 -3.64
CA GLY A 634 14.43 -13.04 -4.53
C GLY A 634 13.74 -14.23 -3.87
N GLY A 635 13.97 -14.46 -2.58
CA GLY A 635 13.18 -15.40 -1.75
C GLY A 635 11.73 -14.93 -1.59
N LYS A 636 11.51 -13.62 -1.37
CA LYS A 636 10.17 -13.01 -1.37
C LYS A 636 9.44 -13.26 -2.69
N THR A 637 10.18 -13.28 -3.80
CA THR A 637 9.68 -13.62 -5.14
C THR A 637 9.39 -15.12 -5.26
N ALA A 638 10.24 -15.99 -4.70
CA ALA A 638 10.08 -17.45 -4.69
C ALA A 638 8.78 -17.93 -4.01
N VAL A 639 8.25 -17.15 -3.06
CA VAL A 639 6.97 -17.43 -2.37
C VAL A 639 5.77 -16.67 -2.94
N ARG A 640 5.95 -15.79 -3.93
CA ARG A 640 4.84 -15.01 -4.54
C ARG A 640 4.60 -15.36 -6.00
N VAL A 641 5.64 -15.66 -6.76
CA VAL A 641 5.55 -15.89 -8.20
C VAL A 641 5.29 -17.37 -8.53
N PRO A 642 6.15 -18.34 -8.16
CA PRO A 642 5.89 -19.77 -8.42
C PRO A 642 4.56 -20.32 -7.90
N PRO A 643 4.05 -19.89 -6.72
CA PRO A 643 2.74 -20.36 -6.24
C PRO A 643 1.55 -19.95 -7.11
N LEU A 644 1.68 -18.82 -7.82
CA LEU A 644 0.63 -18.27 -8.70
C LEU A 644 0.82 -18.67 -10.16
N LEU A 645 2.06 -18.89 -10.60
CA LEU A 645 2.40 -19.34 -11.95
C LEU A 645 2.71 -20.85 -11.95
N GLU A 646 1.72 -21.66 -12.33
CA GLU A 646 1.78 -23.12 -12.26
C GLU A 646 2.85 -23.78 -13.16
N LYS A 647 3.44 -23.02 -14.09
CA LYS A 647 4.53 -23.45 -14.97
C LYS A 647 5.88 -23.63 -14.28
N TYR A 648 6.09 -23.04 -13.11
CA TYR A 648 7.27 -23.36 -12.31
C TYR A 648 7.15 -24.76 -11.73
N ALA A 649 8.13 -25.61 -12.01
CA ALA A 649 8.17 -27.01 -11.58
C ALA A 649 8.53 -27.16 -10.09
N LEU A 650 9.31 -26.24 -9.53
CA LEU A 650 9.66 -26.16 -8.10
C LEU A 650 10.02 -24.73 -7.70
N SER A 651 10.13 -24.46 -6.39
CA SER A 651 10.61 -23.18 -5.86
C SER A 651 11.50 -23.35 -4.63
N ILE A 652 12.60 -22.58 -4.58
CA ILE A 652 13.53 -22.48 -3.45
C ILE A 652 13.55 -21.04 -2.95
N CYS A 653 13.18 -20.86 -1.68
CA CYS A 653 13.19 -19.58 -0.98
C CYS A 653 14.37 -19.52 0.00
N SER A 654 15.41 -18.76 -0.33
CA SER A 654 16.57 -18.56 0.54
C SER A 654 16.52 -17.19 1.24
N GLY A 655 16.91 -17.16 2.51
CA GLY A 655 17.12 -15.92 3.28
C GLY A 655 15.92 -14.96 3.34
N ASP A 656 14.69 -15.46 3.24
CA ASP A 656 13.45 -14.65 3.35
C ASP A 656 12.33 -15.36 4.11
N PHE A 657 12.23 -16.68 4.02
CA PHE A 657 11.08 -17.43 4.54
C PHE A 657 10.95 -17.32 6.07
N ASN A 658 9.87 -16.74 6.61
CA ASN A 658 9.60 -16.67 8.05
C ASN A 658 8.13 -16.33 8.35
N GLU A 659 7.76 -16.17 9.63
CA GLU A 659 6.45 -15.64 10.03
C GLU A 659 6.32 -14.17 9.57
N TRP A 660 5.80 -13.99 8.35
CA TRP A 660 5.84 -12.71 7.64
C TRP A 660 4.92 -11.66 8.28
N VAL A 661 3.83 -12.08 8.93
CA VAL A 661 2.95 -11.15 9.64
C VAL A 661 3.71 -10.54 10.81
N TRP A 662 4.37 -11.35 11.65
CA TRP A 662 5.18 -10.86 12.77
C TRP A 662 6.32 -9.97 12.30
N LYS A 663 6.95 -10.34 11.19
CA LYS A 663 8.00 -9.55 10.53
C LYS A 663 7.53 -8.15 10.13
N ASN A 664 6.26 -7.93 9.80
CA ASN A 664 5.77 -6.59 9.45
C ASN A 664 5.08 -5.86 10.59
N THR A 665 4.61 -6.57 11.62
CA THR A 665 3.74 -5.98 12.65
C THR A 665 4.30 -6.03 14.07
N SER A 666 5.41 -6.73 14.34
CA SER A 666 5.97 -6.75 15.69
C SER A 666 6.47 -5.36 16.10
N VAL A 667 6.13 -4.97 17.33
CA VAL A 667 6.56 -3.71 17.96
C VAL A 667 7.70 -3.91 18.96
N THR A 668 8.17 -5.15 19.13
CA THR A 668 9.20 -5.52 20.11
C THR A 668 10.43 -6.16 19.48
N ASP A 669 10.30 -6.71 18.27
CA ASP A 669 11.36 -7.51 17.66
C ASP A 669 12.24 -6.69 16.72
N ARG A 670 13.56 -6.83 16.88
CA ARG A 670 14.57 -6.14 16.06
C ARG A 670 14.48 -6.46 14.56
N TYR A 671 13.89 -7.61 14.23
CA TYR A 671 13.71 -8.07 12.86
C TYR A 671 12.55 -7.34 12.15
N SER A 672 11.66 -6.67 12.88
CA SER A 672 10.44 -6.10 12.29
C SER A 672 10.72 -5.00 11.25
N TYR A 673 10.07 -5.10 10.09
CA TYR A 673 10.06 -4.06 9.05
C TYR A 673 9.30 -2.79 9.47
N LEU A 674 8.51 -2.86 10.55
CA LEU A 674 7.82 -1.70 11.12
C LEU A 674 8.80 -0.55 11.43
N PHE A 675 10.03 -0.87 11.82
CA PHE A 675 11.06 0.10 12.20
C PHE A 675 12.10 0.38 11.11
N THR A 676 11.81 0.08 9.84
CA THR A 676 12.79 0.17 8.74
C THR A 676 12.28 1.05 7.60
N GLN A 677 13.06 1.27 6.54
CA GLN A 677 12.66 2.13 5.41
C GLN A 677 11.76 1.40 4.39
N GLU A 678 11.64 0.08 4.50
CA GLU A 678 10.99 -0.83 3.55
C GLU A 678 9.46 -0.77 3.64
N TYR A 679 8.87 0.42 3.46
CA TYR A 679 7.42 0.60 3.41
C TYR A 679 6.76 -0.09 2.20
N ASP A 680 7.56 -0.56 1.24
CA ASP A 680 7.12 -1.36 0.10
C ASP A 680 6.77 -2.81 0.46
N MET A 681 7.14 -3.27 1.66
CA MET A 681 6.88 -4.64 2.12
C MET A 681 5.43 -4.92 2.50
N LEU A 682 4.65 -3.86 2.72
CA LEU A 682 3.32 -3.94 3.31
C LEU A 682 2.26 -4.35 2.28
N GLU A 683 1.46 -5.35 2.62
CA GLU A 683 0.42 -5.94 1.76
C GLU A 683 -0.95 -5.85 2.46
N PHE A 684 -1.90 -5.13 1.86
CA PHE A 684 -3.19 -4.87 2.49
C PHE A 684 -3.95 -6.17 2.79
N ASN A 685 -4.29 -6.39 4.07
CA ASN A 685 -5.05 -7.54 4.54
C ASN A 685 -4.39 -8.92 4.35
N LEU A 686 -3.07 -8.97 4.12
CA LEU A 686 -2.34 -10.23 4.01
C LEU A 686 -2.56 -11.12 5.24
N ALA A 687 -2.45 -10.55 6.45
CA ALA A 687 -2.49 -11.31 7.70
C ALA A 687 -3.78 -12.15 7.87
N ASN A 688 -4.91 -11.73 7.31
CA ASN A 688 -6.17 -12.46 7.38
C ASN A 688 -6.38 -13.45 6.22
N VAL A 689 -5.57 -13.36 5.17
CA VAL A 689 -5.73 -14.11 3.91
C VAL A 689 -4.67 -15.19 3.76
N ALA A 690 -3.40 -14.87 3.96
CA ALA A 690 -2.28 -15.78 3.76
C ALA A 690 -1.07 -15.36 4.60
N ASN A 691 -0.24 -16.32 4.97
CA ASN A 691 1.16 -16.12 5.32
C ASN A 691 2.01 -17.00 4.38
N TYR A 692 3.32 -17.05 4.61
CA TYR A 692 4.25 -17.78 3.78
C TYR A 692 3.96 -19.28 3.71
N ALA A 693 3.43 -19.88 4.78
CA ALA A 693 3.01 -21.27 4.76
C ALA A 693 1.83 -21.51 3.81
N GLU A 694 0.83 -20.63 3.78
CA GLU A 694 -0.29 -20.74 2.85
C GLU A 694 0.16 -20.53 1.39
N LEU A 695 1.05 -19.56 1.14
CA LEU A 695 1.62 -19.31 -0.18
C LEU A 695 2.49 -20.50 -0.66
N ALA A 696 3.36 -21.03 0.20
CA ALA A 696 4.14 -22.23 -0.11
C ALA A 696 3.24 -23.47 -0.29
N GLY A 697 2.12 -23.55 0.43
CA GLY A 697 1.13 -24.63 0.28
C GLY A 697 0.49 -24.67 -1.10
N LEU A 698 0.35 -23.53 -1.78
CA LEU A 698 -0.11 -23.44 -3.17
C LEU A 698 0.89 -24.01 -4.20
N MET A 699 2.13 -24.34 -3.79
CA MET A 699 3.05 -25.11 -4.63
C MET A 699 2.62 -26.57 -4.74
N ALA A 700 2.09 -27.17 -3.67
CA ALA A 700 1.79 -28.60 -3.65
C ALA A 700 0.87 -29.02 -4.81
N PRO A 701 1.18 -30.10 -5.56
CA PRO A 701 2.19 -31.14 -5.25
C PRO A 701 3.61 -30.87 -5.78
N ARG A 702 3.88 -29.66 -6.30
CA ARG A 702 5.19 -29.25 -6.79
C ARG A 702 6.17 -29.06 -5.61
N PRO A 703 7.46 -29.39 -5.75
CA PRO A 703 8.40 -29.26 -4.65
C PRO A 703 8.64 -27.82 -4.19
N PHE A 704 8.90 -27.66 -2.88
CA PHE A 704 9.22 -26.37 -2.25
C PHE A 704 10.31 -26.53 -1.18
N MET A 705 11.35 -25.70 -1.24
CA MET A 705 12.46 -25.73 -0.28
C MET A 705 12.73 -24.35 0.35
N VAL A 706 13.22 -24.38 1.59
CA VAL A 706 13.75 -23.20 2.29
C VAL A 706 15.24 -23.39 2.57
N GLU A 707 16.03 -22.33 2.41
CA GLU A 707 17.45 -22.30 2.78
C GLU A 707 17.68 -21.15 3.76
N ARG A 708 18.38 -21.43 4.86
CA ARG A 708 18.47 -20.52 6.01
C ARG A 708 19.84 -20.56 6.70
N GLY A 709 20.54 -19.44 6.71
CA GLY A 709 21.74 -19.24 7.53
C GLY A 709 21.39 -18.87 8.98
N HIS A 710 22.03 -19.52 9.96
CA HIS A 710 21.82 -19.25 11.39
C HIS A 710 22.14 -17.81 11.82
N SER A 711 23.04 -17.12 11.10
CA SER A 711 23.42 -15.73 11.36
C SER A 711 22.75 -14.73 10.39
N ASP A 712 21.77 -15.17 9.62
CA ASP A 712 21.02 -14.30 8.72
C ASP A 712 20.16 -13.30 9.52
N GLY A 713 20.51 -12.01 9.37
CA GLY A 713 19.85 -10.88 10.02
C GLY A 713 18.41 -10.61 9.57
N VAL A 714 17.87 -11.34 8.58
CA VAL A 714 16.50 -11.17 8.10
C VAL A 714 15.46 -11.64 9.11
N ALA A 715 15.69 -12.72 9.86
CA ALA A 715 14.72 -13.26 10.82
C ALA A 715 15.43 -14.03 11.93
N ALA A 716 14.70 -14.53 12.91
CA ALA A 716 15.20 -15.52 13.86
C ALA A 716 14.87 -16.93 13.35
N ASP A 717 15.72 -17.93 13.63
CA ASP A 717 15.51 -19.31 13.20
C ASP A 717 14.18 -19.88 13.71
N GLU A 718 13.76 -19.46 14.91
CA GLU A 718 12.50 -19.88 15.50
C GLU A 718 11.30 -19.46 14.66
N TRP A 719 11.33 -18.27 14.03
CA TRP A 719 10.26 -17.81 13.16
C TRP A 719 10.25 -18.58 11.84
N VAL A 720 11.44 -18.86 11.29
CA VAL A 720 11.60 -19.68 10.07
C VAL A 720 11.08 -21.09 10.32
N ALA A 721 11.53 -21.74 11.40
CA ALA A 721 11.15 -23.09 11.77
C ALA A 721 9.65 -23.19 12.11
N TYR A 722 9.11 -22.21 12.85
CA TYR A 722 7.69 -22.14 13.18
C TYR A 722 6.81 -22.12 11.92
N GLU A 723 7.15 -21.27 10.96
CA GLU A 723 6.37 -21.16 9.73
C GLU A 723 6.56 -22.39 8.83
N PHE A 724 7.80 -22.90 8.71
CA PHE A 724 8.10 -24.05 7.85
C PHE A 724 7.45 -25.35 8.37
N ALA A 725 7.30 -25.51 9.69
CA ALA A 725 6.60 -26.65 10.28
C ALA A 725 5.16 -26.80 9.76
N LYS A 726 4.49 -25.69 9.40
CA LYS A 726 3.14 -25.72 8.79
C LYS A 726 3.19 -26.28 7.36
N VAL A 727 4.19 -25.89 6.57
CA VAL A 727 4.44 -26.40 5.20
C VAL A 727 4.77 -27.89 5.24
N ARG A 728 5.74 -28.29 6.07
CA ARG A 728 6.12 -29.69 6.29
C ARG A 728 4.90 -30.56 6.61
N ARG A 729 4.08 -30.14 7.58
CA ARG A 729 2.87 -30.85 7.97
C ARG A 729 1.87 -31.02 6.82
N LEU A 730 1.70 -30.00 5.96
CA LEU A 730 0.83 -30.09 4.79
C LEU A 730 1.36 -31.13 3.79
N TYR A 731 2.65 -31.07 3.45
CA TYR A 731 3.26 -32.01 2.50
C TYR A 731 3.22 -33.44 3.03
N ASP A 732 3.50 -33.66 4.32
CA ASP A 732 3.43 -35.00 4.93
C ASP A 732 2.00 -35.57 4.87
N LYS A 733 0.97 -34.76 5.14
CA LYS A 733 -0.45 -35.17 5.01
C LYS A 733 -0.81 -35.57 3.58
N LEU A 734 -0.21 -34.94 2.59
CA LEU A 734 -0.40 -35.23 1.16
C LEU A 734 0.47 -36.39 0.66
N GLY A 735 1.31 -36.98 1.52
CA GLY A 735 2.27 -38.03 1.15
C GLY A 735 3.44 -37.52 0.30
N LEU A 736 3.84 -36.27 0.51
CA LEU A 736 4.84 -35.54 -0.27
C LEU A 736 6.06 -35.10 0.58
N GLY A 737 6.33 -35.77 1.69
CA GLY A 737 7.39 -35.37 2.63
C GLY A 737 8.78 -35.27 2.00
N ASP A 738 9.06 -36.05 0.94
CA ASP A 738 10.28 -36.04 0.14
C ASP A 738 10.38 -34.88 -0.88
N ARG A 739 9.29 -34.10 -1.03
CA ARG A 739 9.22 -32.95 -1.94
C ARG A 739 9.30 -31.60 -1.25
N THR A 740 9.47 -31.57 0.07
CA THR A 740 9.75 -30.31 0.78
C THR A 740 10.89 -30.49 1.75
N GLU A 741 11.77 -29.51 1.84
CA GLU A 741 12.97 -29.55 2.68
C GLU A 741 13.30 -28.15 3.21
N ILE A 742 13.96 -28.10 4.38
CA ILE A 742 14.60 -26.89 4.89
C ILE A 742 16.04 -27.22 5.20
N GLU A 743 16.95 -26.41 4.70
CA GLU A 743 18.38 -26.47 5.01
C GLU A 743 18.74 -25.34 5.98
N PHE A 744 19.28 -25.71 7.13
CA PHE A 744 19.93 -24.80 8.05
C PHE A 744 21.44 -24.96 7.93
N PHE A 745 22.16 -23.84 7.83
CA PHE A 745 23.62 -23.85 7.76
C PHE A 745 24.24 -22.75 8.63
N ASN A 746 25.51 -22.96 9.00
CA ASN A 746 26.27 -22.00 9.80
C ASN A 746 26.82 -20.88 8.89
N GLY A 747 25.99 -19.88 8.58
CA GLY A 747 26.41 -18.74 7.77
C GLY A 747 25.51 -17.52 7.96
N PRO A 748 25.90 -16.37 7.38
CA PRO A 748 25.13 -15.13 7.37
C PRO A 748 24.00 -15.18 6.32
N HIS A 749 23.59 -14.01 5.83
CA HIS A 749 22.61 -13.85 4.76
C HIS A 749 23.26 -14.11 3.38
N GLU A 750 23.31 -15.38 2.98
CA GLU A 750 23.95 -15.83 1.74
C GLU A 750 23.31 -17.10 1.17
N ILE A 751 23.67 -17.44 -0.08
CA ILE A 751 23.43 -18.75 -0.70
C ILE A 751 24.47 -19.74 -0.17
N HIS A 752 24.00 -20.85 0.41
CA HIS A 752 24.89 -21.97 0.78
C HIS A 752 25.18 -22.84 -0.44
N GLY A 753 24.13 -23.18 -1.21
CA GLY A 753 24.30 -23.84 -2.51
C GLY A 753 24.64 -25.33 -2.43
N GLU A 754 24.64 -25.96 -1.25
CA GLU A 754 24.88 -27.41 -1.12
C GLU A 754 23.57 -28.20 -1.21
N GLY A 755 22.70 -28.10 -0.20
CA GLY A 755 21.42 -28.81 -0.19
C GLY A 755 20.47 -28.35 -1.29
N THR A 756 20.47 -27.05 -1.61
CA THR A 756 19.65 -26.48 -2.68
C THR A 756 20.04 -27.00 -4.07
N PHE A 757 21.34 -27.18 -4.35
CA PHE A 757 21.79 -27.74 -5.62
C PHE A 757 21.44 -29.22 -5.73
N LEU A 758 21.61 -29.99 -4.65
CA LEU A 758 21.18 -31.39 -4.59
C LEU A 758 19.67 -31.52 -4.82
N PHE A 759 18.87 -30.63 -4.24
CA PHE A 759 17.42 -30.57 -4.44
C PHE A 759 17.05 -30.31 -5.91
N LEU A 760 17.73 -29.36 -6.56
CA LEU A 760 17.56 -29.07 -7.99
C LEU A 760 17.93 -30.26 -8.87
N GLN A 761 19.09 -30.88 -8.62
CA GLN A 761 19.55 -32.06 -9.36
C GLN A 761 18.55 -33.21 -9.26
N ARG A 762 18.16 -33.58 -8.03
CA ARG A 762 17.23 -34.68 -7.75
C ARG A 762 15.87 -34.49 -8.42
N LEU A 763 15.36 -33.27 -8.48
CA LEU A 763 13.97 -33.02 -8.90
C LEU A 763 13.82 -32.52 -10.34
N LEU A 764 14.88 -31.95 -10.94
CA LEU A 764 14.88 -31.46 -12.31
C LEU A 764 15.76 -32.27 -13.26
N SER A 765 16.78 -32.99 -12.77
CA SER A 765 17.71 -33.71 -13.65
C SER A 765 17.36 -35.19 -13.84
N ASP A 766 16.72 -35.84 -12.86
CA ASP A 766 16.46 -37.29 -12.84
C ASP A 766 15.17 -37.74 -13.57
N LYS A 767 14.93 -37.26 -14.80
CA LYS A 767 13.88 -37.81 -15.68
C LYS A 767 14.35 -38.03 -17.10
#